data_AF-F0VRS4-F1
#
_entry.id   AF-F0VRS4-F1
#
_cell.length_a   1.000
_cell.length_b   1.000
_cell.length_c   1.000
_cell.angle_alpha   90.00
_cell.angle_beta   90.00
_cell.angle_gamma   90.00
#
_symmetry.space_group_name_H-M   'P 1'
#
loop_
_entity.id
_entity.type
_entity.pdbx_description
1 polymer ?
#
loop_
_entity_poly.entity_id
_entity_poly.type
_entity_poly.pdbx_seq_one_letter_code
_entity_poly.pdbx_strand_id
1 'polypeptide(L)'
;MEDSARGLMQLLEDDAVRILDEKLTEEQKVQVQAMGVPVLLCSTAGVRDFHDWYREALFVILRFLINHPKPGHGYKFFTNPEWTRPITGAEEGLYAFLALNHLSGRLGEDPARCYVDEYGMKQCRNDLVGVVEVGGASTQIVFPLQDGTALPSSIRAVNLQHERFLPSRFPSADVISVSFMQLGVASSSGLFFKELCSNAEFRHQGICYNPCIFRGFRQACSAGDVEILPDGTIVVDEDVRKNKLKPVATYCSANNPEISFKAMNEIQCRVNKIDPTKSLAERLRIDDCFQIVGTGDFDTCQAQVEELLVSPRFPLPANIEAASSGFESVGQVFKFASTASPMVITGGAMYASISTMQGLGLLPKDFQDDVPGISRLLEGLFPETASAGGCADEPATLRGVSAETEKHISAGKARLQDLRDAERRCHDAWQAIVVIDGGSSATRTNVFLAKTRSCPRGGRHIDPDSIRLLGAGKRFAGLRGVLESWLDAYAGEDWESRSVDSKRLFQHVPEMEDSARGLMQLLEDDAVRILDEKLTEEQKVQVQAMGVPVLLCSTAGVRDFHDWYREALFVILRFLINHPKPGHGYKFFTNPEWTRPITGAEEGLYAFLALNHLSGRLGEDPARCYVDEYGMKQCRNDLVGVVEVGGASTQIVFPLQDGTALPSSIRAVNLQHERFLPSRFPCADVISVSFMQLGVASSSGLFFKELCSNAEFRHQGICYNPCIFRGFRQACSAGDVEILPDGTIVVDEDVRKNKLKPVATSCSANNPEISFKAMNEMQCRENKIDPTKSLAERLRIDDCFQIVGTGDFDTCQAQVEELLVSPRFPLPANIEAASSGFESVGQVFKFASTASPMVITGGAMYASISTMQGLGLLPKDFPGDLEQLIAASRTYCSSPVVNSGDGLVIQLPNAEQKLTSMNYDLCKTIALTVSLIQHMEAGEHKPSSISWQKSVVGPDGKPRADLGWHVGAILHRVLFTEEWGRTAYETGFTYNM
;
A
#
# COMPACT_ATOMS: atom_id res chain seq x y z
N MET A 1 -20.60 -10.00 -21.03
CA MET A 1 -20.60 -10.08 -19.56
C MET A 1 -21.79 -9.30 -19.00
N GLU A 2 -21.93 -8.01 -19.30
CA GLU A 2 -23.07 -7.18 -18.83
C GLU A 2 -24.45 -7.76 -19.20
N ASP A 3 -24.68 -8.11 -20.47
CA ASP A 3 -25.99 -8.64 -20.92
C ASP A 3 -26.37 -9.95 -20.21
N SER A 4 -25.38 -10.84 -20.02
CA SER A 4 -25.58 -12.10 -19.30
C SER A 4 -25.83 -11.87 -17.80
N ALA A 5 -25.09 -10.95 -17.17
CA ALA A 5 -25.31 -10.59 -15.79
C ALA A 5 -26.67 -9.92 -15.59
N ARG A 6 -27.12 -9.08 -16.54
CA ARG A 6 -28.46 -8.49 -16.53
C ARG A 6 -29.55 -9.55 -16.60
N GLY A 7 -29.40 -10.54 -17.49
CA GLY A 7 -30.34 -11.67 -17.58
C GLY A 7 -30.42 -12.44 -16.25
N LEU A 8 -29.28 -12.78 -15.66
CA LEU A 8 -29.24 -13.47 -14.35
C LEU A 8 -29.87 -12.60 -13.24
N MET A 9 -29.51 -11.32 -13.17
CA MET A 9 -29.98 -10.46 -12.10
C MET A 9 -31.47 -10.14 -12.20
N GLN A 10 -32.02 -10.04 -13.42
CA GLN A 10 -33.46 -9.89 -13.60
C GLN A 10 -34.22 -11.13 -13.11
N LEU A 11 -33.68 -12.33 -13.35
CA LEU A 11 -34.28 -13.56 -12.82
C LEU A 11 -34.26 -13.59 -11.29
N LEU A 12 -33.13 -13.21 -10.68
CA LEU A 12 -33.00 -13.15 -9.22
C LEU A 12 -33.87 -12.06 -8.59
N GLU A 13 -33.98 -10.89 -9.24
CA GLU A 13 -34.86 -9.80 -8.83
C GLU A 13 -36.33 -10.24 -8.89
N ASP A 14 -36.78 -10.80 -10.02
CA ASP A 14 -38.16 -11.24 -10.21
C ASP A 14 -38.51 -12.37 -9.23
N ASP A 15 -37.58 -13.29 -8.95
CA ASP A 15 -37.80 -14.35 -7.96
C ASP A 15 -37.87 -13.80 -6.52
N ALA A 16 -37.02 -12.84 -6.16
CA ALA A 16 -37.10 -12.17 -4.87
C ALA A 16 -38.43 -11.41 -4.71
N VAL A 17 -38.88 -10.70 -5.75
CA VAL A 17 -40.19 -10.03 -5.78
C VAL A 17 -41.32 -11.03 -5.62
N ARG A 18 -41.27 -12.15 -6.35
CA ARG A 18 -42.25 -13.24 -6.24
C ARG A 18 -42.36 -13.73 -4.80
N ILE A 19 -41.23 -13.98 -4.12
CA ILE A 19 -41.22 -14.44 -2.73
C ILE A 19 -41.77 -13.35 -1.79
N LEU A 20 -41.36 -12.10 -1.95
CA LEU A 20 -41.83 -11.00 -1.10
C LEU A 20 -43.35 -10.78 -1.24
N ASP A 21 -43.86 -10.83 -2.47
CA ASP A 21 -45.30 -10.72 -2.74
C ASP A 21 -46.10 -11.91 -2.21
N GLU A 22 -45.51 -13.11 -2.21
CA GLU A 22 -46.15 -14.33 -1.70
C GLU A 22 -46.14 -14.41 -0.17
N LYS A 23 -45.08 -13.92 0.50
CA LYS A 23 -44.85 -14.17 1.93
C LYS A 23 -45.19 -13.00 2.86
N LEU A 24 -45.23 -11.76 2.37
CA LEU A 24 -45.54 -10.59 3.19
C LEU A 24 -47.04 -10.31 3.22
N THR A 25 -47.56 -9.85 4.37
CA THR A 25 -48.88 -9.22 4.41
C THR A 25 -48.85 -7.85 3.73
N GLU A 26 -50.00 -7.30 3.36
CA GLU A 26 -50.07 -5.96 2.74
C GLU A 26 -49.48 -4.88 3.65
N GLU A 27 -49.68 -4.95 4.96
CA GLU A 27 -49.08 -4.00 5.91
C GLU A 27 -47.54 -4.10 5.92
N GLN A 28 -47.01 -5.33 5.91
CA GLN A 28 -45.57 -5.55 5.87
C GLN A 28 -44.97 -5.12 4.53
N LYS A 29 -45.67 -5.39 3.42
CA LYS A 29 -45.25 -4.98 2.07
C LYS A 29 -45.09 -3.48 1.96
N VAL A 30 -46.05 -2.69 2.46
CA VAL A 30 -45.94 -1.22 2.50
C VAL A 30 -44.71 -0.76 3.30
N GLN A 31 -44.46 -1.39 4.45
CA GLN A 31 -43.28 -1.06 5.27
C GLN A 31 -41.97 -1.42 4.57
N VAL A 32 -41.88 -2.60 3.98
CA VAL A 32 -40.67 -3.10 3.30
C VAL A 32 -40.35 -2.25 2.06
N GLN A 33 -41.35 -1.86 1.27
CA GLN A 33 -41.17 -0.94 0.14
C GLN A 33 -40.71 0.46 0.59
N ALA A 34 -41.16 0.93 1.77
CA ALA A 34 -40.79 2.24 2.30
C ALA A 34 -39.33 2.26 2.78
N MET A 35 -38.91 1.26 3.56
CA MET A 35 -37.61 1.20 4.26
C MET A 35 -36.42 0.98 3.34
N GLY A 36 -36.64 0.39 2.16
CA GLY A 36 -35.57 -0.12 1.31
C GLY A 36 -35.12 -1.50 1.75
N VAL A 37 -34.66 -2.30 0.78
CA VAL A 37 -34.32 -3.70 0.98
C VAL A 37 -32.83 -3.89 0.71
N PRO A 38 -31.98 -3.96 1.75
CA PRO A 38 -30.58 -4.29 1.60
C PRO A 38 -30.39 -5.66 0.97
N VAL A 39 -29.54 -5.73 -0.06
CA VAL A 39 -29.17 -6.97 -0.74
C VAL A 39 -27.69 -7.22 -0.52
N LEU A 40 -27.36 -8.40 -0.01
CA LEU A 40 -25.99 -8.86 0.20
C LEU A 40 -25.74 -10.05 -0.72
N LEU A 41 -25.15 -9.83 -1.90
CA LEU A 41 -24.78 -10.90 -2.82
C LEU A 41 -23.32 -11.31 -2.55
N CYS A 42 -23.15 -12.47 -1.91
CA CYS A 42 -21.84 -13.01 -1.60
C CYS A 42 -21.54 -14.22 -2.49
N SER A 43 -20.52 -14.14 -3.36
CA SER A 43 -20.06 -15.32 -4.11
C SER A 43 -19.09 -16.13 -3.27
N THR A 44 -19.33 -17.44 -3.18
CA THR A 44 -18.49 -18.39 -2.46
C THR A 44 -17.46 -19.00 -3.42
N ALA A 45 -17.50 -20.30 -3.71
CA ALA A 45 -16.56 -21.00 -4.58
C ALA A 45 -16.91 -20.86 -6.07
N GLY A 46 -16.04 -21.36 -6.95
CA GLY A 46 -16.23 -21.38 -8.41
C GLY A 46 -15.84 -20.08 -9.13
N VAL A 47 -16.05 -18.92 -8.51
CA VAL A 47 -15.55 -17.62 -9.03
C VAL A 47 -14.17 -17.26 -8.46
N ARG A 48 -13.71 -17.99 -7.43
CA ARG A 48 -12.41 -17.78 -6.76
C ARG A 48 -11.22 -17.96 -7.71
N ASP A 49 -11.32 -18.91 -8.63
CA ASP A 49 -10.23 -19.34 -9.51
C ASP A 49 -10.14 -18.57 -10.85
N PHE A 50 -10.91 -17.49 -10.99
CA PHE A 50 -10.70 -16.54 -12.08
C PHE A 50 -9.63 -15.54 -11.67
N HIS A 51 -8.50 -15.59 -12.38
CA HIS A 51 -7.44 -14.60 -12.27
C HIS A 51 -7.80 -13.32 -13.04
N ASP A 52 -6.99 -12.27 -12.91
CA ASP A 52 -7.17 -10.96 -13.56
C ASP A 52 -8.45 -10.22 -13.11
N TRP A 53 -9.06 -9.45 -14.01
CA TRP A 53 -10.11 -8.47 -13.73
C TRP A 53 -11.54 -9.04 -13.79
N TYR A 54 -11.73 -10.26 -14.31
CA TYR A 54 -13.06 -10.78 -14.67
C TYR A 54 -14.03 -10.82 -13.51
N ARG A 55 -13.58 -11.34 -12.36
CA ARG A 55 -14.41 -11.44 -11.15
C ARG A 55 -14.79 -10.06 -10.64
N GLU A 56 -13.83 -9.15 -10.57
CA GLU A 56 -14.07 -7.83 -10.01
C GLU A 56 -15.05 -7.02 -10.88
N ALA A 57 -14.83 -6.99 -12.20
CA ALA A 57 -15.73 -6.33 -13.13
C ALA A 57 -17.13 -6.94 -13.11
N LEU A 58 -17.25 -8.26 -12.99
CA LEU A 58 -18.54 -8.91 -12.81
C LEU A 58 -19.24 -8.41 -11.55
N PHE A 59 -18.53 -8.30 -10.42
CA PHE A 59 -19.11 -7.79 -9.17
C PHE A 59 -19.50 -6.31 -9.23
N VAL A 60 -18.76 -5.47 -9.98
CA VAL A 60 -19.18 -4.10 -10.27
C VAL A 60 -20.50 -4.08 -11.04
N ILE A 61 -20.62 -4.92 -12.07
CA ILE A 61 -21.85 -5.06 -12.87
C ILE A 61 -23.02 -5.57 -12.00
N LEU A 62 -22.78 -6.58 -11.16
CA LEU A 62 -23.81 -7.13 -10.26
C LEU A 62 -24.33 -6.06 -9.30
N ARG A 63 -23.45 -5.27 -8.68
CA ARG A 63 -23.84 -4.15 -7.80
C ARG A 63 -24.62 -3.08 -8.56
N PHE A 64 -24.17 -2.73 -9.77
CA PHE A 64 -24.89 -1.78 -10.62
C PHE A 64 -26.32 -2.26 -10.89
N LEU A 65 -26.50 -3.52 -11.27
CA LEU A 65 -27.81 -4.09 -11.59
C LEU A 65 -28.73 -4.14 -10.36
N ILE A 66 -28.22 -4.56 -9.20
CA ILE A 66 -28.99 -4.58 -7.94
C ILE A 66 -29.46 -3.18 -7.54
N ASN A 67 -28.62 -2.15 -7.75
CA ASN A 67 -28.94 -0.76 -7.42
C ASN A 67 -29.90 -0.09 -8.43
N HIS A 68 -30.30 -0.78 -9.50
CA HIS A 68 -31.25 -0.28 -10.50
C HIS A 68 -32.41 -1.27 -10.69
N PRO A 69 -33.19 -1.56 -9.63
CA PRO A 69 -34.33 -2.47 -9.72
C PRO A 69 -35.45 -1.90 -10.59
N LYS A 70 -36.33 -2.75 -11.09
CA LYS A 70 -37.51 -2.36 -11.87
C LYS A 70 -38.44 -1.53 -10.97
N PRO A 71 -38.80 -0.29 -11.36
CA PRO A 71 -39.65 0.54 -10.50
C PRO A 71 -41.07 -0.02 -10.32
N GLY A 72 -41.52 -0.94 -11.18
CA GLY A 72 -42.89 -1.46 -11.21
C GLY A 72 -43.32 -2.25 -9.97
N HIS A 73 -42.39 -2.87 -9.23
CA HIS A 73 -42.71 -3.68 -8.04
C HIS A 73 -42.57 -2.90 -6.71
N GLY A 74 -42.05 -1.67 -6.73
CA GLY A 74 -41.96 -0.80 -5.55
C GLY A 74 -40.91 -1.18 -4.49
N TYR A 75 -40.38 -2.40 -4.48
CA TYR A 75 -39.25 -2.80 -3.63
C TYR A 75 -37.97 -2.08 -4.03
N LYS A 76 -37.45 -1.23 -3.15
CA LYS A 76 -36.20 -0.48 -3.37
C LYS A 76 -35.01 -1.35 -2.97
N PHE A 77 -34.66 -2.31 -3.82
CA PHE A 77 -33.43 -3.08 -3.65
C PHE A 77 -32.20 -2.19 -3.80
N PHE A 78 -31.22 -2.38 -2.91
CA PHE A 78 -29.95 -1.67 -2.99
C PHE A 78 -28.82 -2.47 -2.34
N THR A 79 -27.59 -2.18 -2.74
CA THR A 79 -26.37 -2.80 -2.23
C THR A 79 -25.17 -1.88 -2.34
N ASN A 80 -24.06 -2.28 -1.71
CA ASN A 80 -22.79 -1.56 -1.74
C ASN A 80 -21.61 -2.57 -1.84
N PRO A 81 -20.36 -2.11 -2.01
CA PRO A 81 -19.19 -2.98 -2.13
C PRO A 81 -18.85 -3.82 -0.90
N GLU A 82 -19.28 -3.41 0.30
CA GLU A 82 -19.04 -4.19 1.53
C GLU A 82 -20.00 -5.38 1.64
N TRP A 83 -21.23 -5.18 1.14
CA TRP A 83 -22.33 -6.15 1.19
C TRP A 83 -22.31 -7.15 0.04
N THR A 84 -22.01 -6.67 -1.17
CA THR A 84 -21.94 -7.50 -2.37
C THR A 84 -20.50 -7.65 -2.82
N ARG A 85 -19.88 -8.76 -2.42
CA ARG A 85 -18.48 -9.08 -2.67
C ARG A 85 -18.23 -10.60 -2.69
N PRO A 86 -17.12 -11.07 -3.27
CA PRO A 86 -16.66 -12.42 -3.02
C PRO A 86 -16.33 -12.60 -1.53
N ILE A 87 -16.63 -13.79 -0.99
CA ILE A 87 -16.21 -14.20 0.35
C ILE A 87 -15.36 -15.47 0.26
N THR A 88 -14.33 -15.54 1.09
CA THR A 88 -13.44 -16.72 1.14
C THR A 88 -14.10 -17.87 1.89
N GLY A 89 -13.49 -19.05 1.81
CA GLY A 89 -14.01 -20.22 2.53
C GLY A 89 -13.91 -20.04 4.05
N ALA A 90 -12.89 -19.35 4.55
CA ALA A 90 -12.77 -19.07 5.98
C ALA A 90 -13.81 -18.06 6.46
N GLU A 91 -14.10 -17.02 5.66
CA GLU A 91 -15.20 -16.07 5.96
C GLU A 91 -16.57 -16.77 5.99
N GLU A 92 -16.84 -17.65 5.02
CA GLU A 92 -18.04 -18.50 4.98
C GLU A 92 -18.20 -19.31 6.28
N GLY A 93 -17.10 -19.83 6.83
CA GLY A 93 -17.08 -20.53 8.12
C GLY A 93 -17.38 -19.62 9.32
N LEU A 94 -16.79 -18.43 9.36
CA LEU A 94 -17.08 -17.45 10.42
C LEU A 94 -18.54 -16.99 10.38
N TYR A 95 -19.11 -16.80 9.19
CA TYR A 95 -20.53 -16.47 9.04
C TYR A 95 -21.45 -17.62 9.48
N ALA A 96 -21.12 -18.87 9.15
CA ALA A 96 -21.84 -20.04 9.65
C ALA A 96 -21.78 -20.14 11.18
N PHE A 97 -20.61 -19.86 11.78
CA PHE A 97 -20.44 -19.82 13.23
C PHE A 97 -21.30 -18.74 13.89
N LEU A 98 -21.32 -17.53 13.33
CA LEU A 98 -22.17 -16.44 13.82
C LEU A 98 -23.65 -16.79 13.71
N ALA A 99 -24.09 -17.33 12.56
CA ALA A 99 -25.47 -17.71 12.33
C ALA A 99 -25.94 -18.78 13.32
N LEU A 100 -25.15 -19.86 13.50
CA LEU A 100 -25.46 -20.93 14.44
C LEU A 100 -25.58 -20.38 15.87
N ASN A 101 -24.61 -19.58 16.32
CA ASN A 101 -24.60 -19.07 17.69
C ASN A 101 -25.68 -18.02 17.93
N HIS A 102 -26.01 -17.20 16.94
CA HIS A 102 -27.11 -16.24 17.03
C HIS A 102 -28.47 -16.96 17.09
N LEU A 103 -28.74 -17.87 16.16
CA LEU A 103 -30.00 -18.63 16.10
C LEU A 103 -30.19 -19.57 17.29
N SER A 104 -29.09 -20.06 17.88
CA SER A 104 -29.13 -20.86 19.12
C SER A 104 -29.29 -20.01 20.40
N GLY A 105 -29.38 -18.68 20.30
CA GLY A 105 -29.49 -17.78 21.44
C GLY A 105 -28.22 -17.70 22.30
N ARG A 106 -27.06 -18.07 21.76
CA ARG A 106 -25.75 -18.09 22.44
C ARG A 106 -24.89 -16.86 22.15
N LEU A 107 -25.29 -16.04 21.18
CA LEU A 107 -24.65 -14.78 20.81
C LEU A 107 -25.57 -13.60 21.16
N GLY A 108 -25.75 -13.36 22.45
CA GLY A 108 -26.50 -12.23 23.00
C GLY A 108 -25.60 -11.10 23.51
N GLU A 109 -26.20 -9.93 23.76
CA GLU A 109 -25.51 -8.79 24.38
C GLU A 109 -25.00 -9.15 25.80
N ASP A 110 -25.75 -9.98 26.53
CA ASP A 110 -25.36 -10.45 27.86
C ASP A 110 -24.46 -11.70 27.79
N PRO A 111 -23.32 -11.73 28.51
CA PRO A 111 -22.47 -12.92 28.60
C PRO A 111 -23.16 -14.06 29.33
N ALA A 112 -23.01 -15.29 28.81
CA ALA A 112 -23.50 -16.50 29.49
C ALA A 112 -22.88 -16.69 30.88
N ARG A 113 -21.60 -16.31 31.06
CA ARG A 113 -20.90 -16.37 32.35
C ARG A 113 -19.90 -15.24 32.50
N CYS A 114 -19.81 -14.71 33.72
CA CYS A 114 -18.69 -13.87 34.14
C CYS A 114 -18.08 -14.44 35.42
N TYR A 115 -16.77 -14.57 35.46
CA TYR A 115 -16.02 -15.00 36.63
C TYR A 115 -14.83 -14.08 36.84
N VAL A 116 -14.18 -14.19 37.99
CA VAL A 116 -12.95 -13.45 38.29
C VAL A 116 -11.79 -14.42 38.11
N ASP A 117 -10.82 -14.05 37.27
CA ASP A 117 -9.64 -14.87 37.02
C ASP A 117 -8.63 -14.81 38.19
N GLU A 118 -7.51 -15.52 38.05
CA GLU A 118 -6.45 -15.61 39.06
C GLU A 118 -5.79 -14.26 39.40
N TYR A 119 -5.97 -13.24 38.55
CA TYR A 119 -5.44 -11.88 38.73
C TYR A 119 -6.46 -10.92 39.32
N GLY A 120 -7.66 -11.40 39.68
CA GLY A 120 -8.72 -10.54 40.19
C GLY A 120 -9.49 -9.79 39.10
N MET A 121 -9.32 -10.15 37.82
CA MET A 121 -9.97 -9.49 36.70
C MET A 121 -11.27 -10.20 36.31
N LYS A 122 -12.34 -9.43 36.09
CA LYS A 122 -13.64 -9.97 35.67
C LYS A 122 -13.56 -10.36 34.19
N GLN A 123 -13.59 -11.67 33.92
CA GLN A 123 -13.69 -12.25 32.59
C GLN A 123 -15.16 -12.59 32.30
N CYS A 124 -15.68 -12.10 31.18
CA CYS A 124 -17.02 -12.41 30.71
C CYS A 124 -16.95 -13.14 29.37
N ARG A 125 -17.64 -14.28 29.25
CA ARG A 125 -17.63 -15.14 28.07
C ARG A 125 -19.03 -15.63 27.72
N ASN A 126 -19.26 -15.85 26.42
CA ASN A 126 -20.40 -16.60 25.92
C ASN A 126 -20.05 -18.08 25.79
N ASP A 127 -21.02 -18.94 26.07
CA ASP A 127 -20.89 -20.38 25.89
C ASP A 127 -21.25 -20.74 24.44
N LEU A 128 -20.35 -20.35 23.55
CA LEU A 128 -20.50 -20.52 22.11
C LEU A 128 -20.31 -22.00 21.71
N VAL A 129 -21.03 -22.40 20.67
CA VAL A 129 -20.94 -23.72 20.03
C VAL A 129 -20.11 -23.65 18.77
N GLY A 130 -19.30 -24.68 18.53
CA GLY A 130 -18.56 -24.82 17.29
C GLY A 130 -19.41 -25.42 16.17
N VAL A 131 -19.01 -25.17 14.93
CA VAL A 131 -19.65 -25.64 13.72
C VAL A 131 -18.66 -26.38 12.84
N VAL A 132 -19.10 -27.50 12.26
CA VAL A 132 -18.43 -28.20 11.15
C VAL A 132 -19.39 -28.20 9.98
N GLU A 133 -19.09 -27.41 8.94
CA GLU A 133 -19.92 -27.34 7.74
C GLU A 133 -19.20 -27.99 6.57
N VAL A 134 -19.79 -29.07 6.02
CA VAL A 134 -19.26 -29.73 4.82
C VAL A 134 -20.12 -29.36 3.61
N GLY A 135 -19.62 -28.41 2.82
CA GLY A 135 -20.28 -27.91 1.63
C GLY A 135 -19.86 -28.63 0.34
N GLY A 136 -20.34 -28.08 -0.78
CA GLY A 136 -19.99 -28.55 -2.14
C GLY A 136 -18.50 -28.47 -2.45
N ALA A 137 -17.90 -27.31 -2.18
CA ALA A 137 -16.55 -26.96 -2.62
C ALA A 137 -15.48 -27.02 -1.50
N SER A 138 -15.87 -26.89 -0.24
CA SER A 138 -14.96 -26.87 0.91
C SER A 138 -15.65 -27.39 2.18
N THR A 139 -14.84 -27.64 3.21
CA THR A 139 -15.29 -27.90 4.59
C THR A 139 -14.74 -26.84 5.53
N GLN A 140 -15.61 -26.28 6.36
CA GLN A 140 -15.29 -25.28 7.35
C GLN A 140 -15.38 -25.89 8.76
N ILE A 141 -14.43 -25.57 9.62
CA ILE A 141 -14.46 -25.91 11.05
C ILE A 141 -14.16 -24.63 11.82
N VAL A 142 -15.14 -24.18 12.61
CA VAL A 142 -14.99 -22.99 13.45
C VAL A 142 -15.49 -23.28 14.85
N PHE A 143 -14.64 -23.11 15.86
CA PHE A 143 -15.04 -23.32 17.26
C PHE A 143 -14.26 -22.44 18.23
N PRO A 144 -14.80 -22.18 19.44
CA PRO A 144 -14.12 -21.35 20.43
C PRO A 144 -12.82 -21.99 20.92
N LEU A 145 -11.76 -21.17 21.02
CA LEU A 145 -10.49 -21.60 21.59
C LEU A 145 -10.70 -22.04 23.05
N GLN A 146 -10.15 -23.21 23.38
CA GLN A 146 -10.20 -23.74 24.73
C GLN A 146 -9.28 -22.95 25.66
N ASP A 147 -9.80 -22.54 26.83
CA ASP A 147 -9.04 -21.81 27.84
C ASP A 147 -7.75 -22.57 28.21
N GLY A 148 -6.61 -21.85 28.25
CA GLY A 148 -5.30 -22.42 28.60
C GLY A 148 -4.57 -23.17 27.48
N THR A 149 -5.10 -23.17 26.25
CA THR A 149 -4.45 -23.84 25.10
C THR A 149 -3.26 -23.03 24.58
N ALA A 150 -2.08 -23.66 24.53
CA ALA A 150 -0.91 -23.11 23.86
C ALA A 150 -0.90 -23.55 22.39
N LEU A 151 -1.15 -22.62 21.48
CA LEU A 151 -1.12 -22.88 20.04
C LEU A 151 0.33 -22.93 19.52
N PRO A 152 0.63 -23.75 18.50
CA PRO A 152 1.90 -23.69 17.78
C PRO A 152 2.14 -22.28 17.19
N SER A 153 3.39 -21.81 17.13
CA SER A 153 3.71 -20.45 16.65
C SER A 153 3.35 -20.19 15.18
N SER A 154 3.13 -21.24 14.38
CA SER A 154 2.66 -21.16 13.00
C SER A 154 1.14 -21.04 12.86
N ILE A 155 0.40 -21.14 13.98
CA ILE A 155 -1.06 -21.11 14.07
C ILE A 155 -1.48 -19.94 14.95
N ARG A 156 -2.63 -19.34 14.65
CA ARG A 156 -3.22 -18.30 15.49
C ARG A 156 -4.70 -18.52 15.75
N ALA A 157 -5.18 -18.02 16.88
CA ALA A 157 -6.60 -17.80 17.08
C ALA A 157 -7.06 -16.60 16.24
N VAL A 158 -8.29 -16.68 15.75
CA VAL A 158 -8.97 -15.58 15.08
C VAL A 158 -9.86 -14.90 16.11
N ASN A 159 -9.60 -13.63 16.40
CA ASN A 159 -10.42 -12.86 17.33
C ASN A 159 -11.52 -12.10 16.56
N LEU A 160 -12.79 -12.41 16.80
CA LEU A 160 -13.89 -11.87 15.99
C LEU A 160 -14.05 -10.35 16.12
N GLN A 161 -13.64 -9.75 17.24
CA GLN A 161 -13.65 -8.30 17.42
C GLN A 161 -12.52 -7.62 16.65
N HIS A 162 -11.31 -8.17 16.73
CA HIS A 162 -10.13 -7.66 16.01
C HIS A 162 -10.37 -7.64 14.50
N GLU A 163 -10.91 -8.74 13.97
CA GLU A 163 -11.19 -8.92 12.54
C GLU A 163 -12.55 -8.30 12.13
N ARG A 164 -13.25 -7.61 13.04
CA ARG A 164 -14.52 -6.89 12.82
C ARG A 164 -15.71 -7.76 12.35
N PHE A 165 -15.72 -9.04 12.70
CA PHE A 165 -16.88 -9.93 12.52
C PHE A 165 -17.91 -9.81 13.65
N LEU A 166 -17.49 -9.32 14.83
CA LEU A 166 -18.36 -9.10 15.98
C LEU A 166 -18.04 -7.76 16.65
N PRO A 167 -19.03 -6.93 17.02
CA PRO A 167 -18.78 -5.67 17.73
C PRO A 167 -18.12 -5.88 19.10
N SER A 168 -17.33 -4.90 19.55
CA SER A 168 -16.58 -4.97 20.82
C SER A 168 -17.44 -5.02 22.09
N ARG A 169 -18.74 -4.68 21.99
CA ARG A 169 -19.69 -4.79 23.11
C ARG A 169 -20.03 -6.22 23.48
N PHE A 170 -19.88 -7.16 22.55
CA PHE A 170 -20.04 -8.59 22.83
C PHE A 170 -18.77 -9.15 23.50
N PRO A 171 -18.91 -10.18 24.35
CA PRO A 171 -17.76 -10.88 24.95
C PRO A 171 -16.72 -11.31 23.91
N SER A 172 -15.43 -11.21 24.26
CA SER A 172 -14.33 -11.60 23.37
C SER A 172 -14.52 -13.03 22.86
N ALA A 173 -14.44 -13.20 21.54
CA ALA A 173 -14.60 -14.49 20.88
C ALA A 173 -13.33 -14.84 20.11
N ASP A 174 -12.45 -15.58 20.79
CA ASP A 174 -11.27 -16.20 20.19
C ASP A 174 -11.67 -17.56 19.64
N VAL A 175 -11.49 -17.78 18.33
CA VAL A 175 -11.90 -19.00 17.65
C VAL A 175 -10.75 -19.63 16.89
N ILE A 176 -10.79 -20.96 16.76
CA ILE A 176 -10.07 -21.67 15.71
C ILE A 176 -10.97 -21.65 14.48
N SER A 177 -10.45 -21.22 13.35
CA SER A 177 -11.19 -21.10 12.08
C SER A 177 -10.38 -21.65 10.92
N VAL A 178 -10.92 -22.65 10.23
CA VAL A 178 -10.25 -23.30 9.09
C VAL A 178 -11.23 -23.58 7.97
N SER A 179 -10.74 -23.57 6.73
CA SER A 179 -11.50 -23.92 5.53
C SER A 179 -10.65 -24.76 4.59
N PHE A 180 -11.01 -26.03 4.41
CA PHE A 180 -10.30 -26.99 3.57
C PHE A 180 -11.04 -27.23 2.26
N MET A 181 -10.46 -26.78 1.14
CA MET A 181 -11.03 -27.04 -0.19
C MET A 181 -11.07 -28.54 -0.51
N GLN A 182 -10.07 -29.30 -0.07
CA GLN A 182 -9.96 -30.74 -0.37
C GLN A 182 -11.05 -31.62 0.27
N LEU A 183 -11.84 -31.08 1.21
CA LEU A 183 -12.85 -31.83 1.95
C LEU A 183 -14.30 -31.53 1.52
N GLY A 184 -14.53 -30.53 0.67
CA GLY A 184 -15.85 -30.33 0.06
C GLY A 184 -16.25 -31.54 -0.78
N VAL A 185 -17.54 -31.88 -0.85
CA VAL A 185 -17.98 -33.16 -1.45
C VAL A 185 -17.55 -33.35 -2.91
N ALA A 186 -17.46 -32.26 -3.70
CA ALA A 186 -16.96 -32.35 -5.07
C ALA A 186 -15.45 -32.56 -5.10
N SER A 187 -14.69 -31.65 -4.48
CA SER A 187 -13.22 -31.66 -4.46
C SER A 187 -12.65 -32.94 -3.83
N SER A 188 -13.26 -33.41 -2.73
CA SER A 188 -12.88 -34.64 -2.04
C SER A 188 -13.10 -35.87 -2.90
N SER A 189 -14.24 -35.97 -3.59
CA SER A 189 -14.50 -37.07 -4.53
C SER A 189 -13.48 -37.10 -5.66
N GLY A 190 -13.14 -35.94 -6.24
CA GLY A 190 -12.11 -35.84 -7.28
C GLY A 190 -10.73 -36.28 -6.78
N LEU A 191 -10.29 -35.75 -5.64
CA LEU A 191 -8.97 -36.04 -5.07
C LEU A 191 -8.88 -37.52 -4.62
N PHE A 192 -9.94 -38.05 -4.00
CA PHE A 192 -10.03 -39.44 -3.60
C PHE A 192 -9.89 -40.39 -4.80
N PHE A 193 -10.58 -40.13 -5.91
CA PHE A 193 -10.42 -40.94 -7.12
C PHE A 193 -9.00 -40.87 -7.67
N LYS A 194 -8.39 -39.68 -7.67
CA LYS A 194 -7.03 -39.48 -8.17
C LYS A 194 -6.01 -40.27 -7.36
N GLU A 195 -6.08 -40.21 -6.03
CA GLU A 195 -5.17 -40.92 -5.14
C GLU A 195 -5.43 -42.43 -5.14
N LEU A 196 -6.67 -42.84 -4.86
CA LEU A 196 -7.04 -44.25 -4.72
C LEU A 196 -6.74 -45.03 -6.00
N CYS A 197 -7.16 -44.51 -7.16
CA CYS A 197 -6.95 -45.19 -8.43
C CYS A 197 -5.53 -45.01 -8.98
N SER A 198 -4.65 -44.28 -8.30
CA SER A 198 -3.21 -44.29 -8.56
C SER A 198 -2.46 -45.26 -7.63
N ASN A 199 -3.11 -45.78 -6.59
CA ASN A 199 -2.56 -46.80 -5.71
C ASN A 199 -2.73 -48.19 -6.35
N ALA A 200 -1.62 -48.94 -6.43
CA ALA A 200 -1.58 -50.28 -6.99
C ALA A 200 -2.44 -51.29 -6.21
N GLU A 201 -2.66 -51.09 -4.92
CA GLU A 201 -3.51 -51.96 -4.09
C GLU A 201 -4.96 -51.99 -4.58
N PHE A 202 -5.43 -50.87 -5.13
CA PHE A 202 -6.79 -50.70 -5.63
C PHE A 202 -6.87 -50.79 -7.14
N ARG A 203 -5.78 -51.12 -7.84
CA ARG A 203 -5.70 -51.16 -9.30
C ARG A 203 -5.31 -52.54 -9.83
N HIS A 204 -6.13 -53.10 -10.71
CA HIS A 204 -5.81 -54.34 -11.42
C HIS A 204 -6.31 -54.30 -12.87
N GLN A 205 -5.43 -54.54 -13.85
CA GLN A 205 -5.77 -54.64 -15.28
C GLN A 205 -6.60 -53.44 -15.82
N GLY A 206 -6.31 -52.23 -15.34
CA GLY A 206 -7.02 -51.01 -15.73
C GLY A 206 -8.39 -50.80 -15.08
N ILE A 207 -8.74 -51.64 -14.11
CA ILE A 207 -9.90 -51.47 -13.22
C ILE A 207 -9.42 -50.90 -11.88
N CYS A 208 -10.10 -49.87 -11.40
CA CYS A 208 -9.96 -49.34 -10.05
C CYS A 208 -11.09 -49.87 -9.16
N TYR A 209 -10.75 -50.48 -8.02
CA TYR A 209 -11.71 -51.00 -7.05
C TYR A 209 -11.93 -49.96 -5.96
N ASN A 210 -13.10 -49.31 -5.99
CA ASN A 210 -13.42 -48.25 -5.03
C ASN A 210 -14.27 -48.79 -3.87
N PRO A 211 -13.78 -48.76 -2.62
CA PRO A 211 -14.49 -49.26 -1.45
C PRO A 211 -15.71 -48.43 -1.05
N CYS A 212 -15.71 -47.14 -1.36
CA CYS A 212 -16.77 -46.20 -0.98
C CYS A 212 -17.99 -46.21 -1.92
N ILE A 213 -17.92 -46.94 -3.04
CA ILE A 213 -19.01 -47.05 -4.01
C ILE A 213 -19.70 -48.42 -3.84
N PHE A 214 -21.03 -48.44 -3.94
CA PHE A 214 -21.84 -49.66 -3.81
C PHE A 214 -21.42 -50.78 -4.79
N ARG A 215 -21.57 -52.03 -4.33
CA ARG A 215 -21.38 -53.21 -5.19
C ARG A 215 -22.32 -53.19 -6.39
N GLY A 216 -21.80 -53.55 -7.56
CA GLY A 216 -22.56 -53.59 -8.81
C GLY A 216 -22.57 -52.27 -9.58
N PHE A 217 -22.15 -51.16 -8.95
CA PHE A 217 -21.98 -49.88 -9.61
C PHE A 217 -20.67 -49.84 -10.40
N ARG A 218 -20.74 -49.35 -11.64
CA ARG A 218 -19.61 -49.30 -12.58
C ARG A 218 -19.67 -48.01 -13.38
N GLN A 219 -18.55 -47.30 -13.45
CA GLN A 219 -18.43 -46.05 -14.22
C GLN A 219 -17.09 -45.98 -14.96
N ALA A 220 -17.00 -45.10 -15.96
CA ALA A 220 -15.73 -44.77 -16.58
C ALA A 220 -14.74 -44.20 -15.55
N CYS A 221 -13.45 -44.49 -15.72
CA CYS A 221 -12.41 -44.05 -14.77
C CYS A 221 -11.99 -42.61 -15.02
N SER A 222 -12.79 -41.67 -14.52
CA SER A 222 -12.45 -40.26 -14.45
C SER A 222 -13.15 -39.60 -13.25
N ALA A 223 -12.74 -38.36 -12.94
CA ALA A 223 -13.40 -37.53 -11.95
C ALA A 223 -14.55 -36.67 -12.54
N GLY A 224 -15.10 -37.05 -13.69
CA GLY A 224 -16.25 -36.36 -14.29
C GLY A 224 -17.51 -36.41 -13.43
N ASP A 225 -18.45 -35.52 -13.72
CA ASP A 225 -19.79 -35.59 -13.14
C ASP A 225 -20.48 -36.88 -13.59
N VAL A 226 -21.13 -37.56 -12.65
CA VAL A 226 -21.76 -38.85 -12.88
C VAL A 226 -23.25 -38.62 -13.00
N GLU A 227 -23.83 -39.06 -14.11
CA GLU A 227 -25.26 -39.00 -14.36
C GLU A 227 -25.80 -40.43 -14.48
N ILE A 228 -26.91 -40.70 -13.79
CA ILE A 228 -27.64 -41.95 -13.94
C ILE A 228 -28.85 -41.64 -14.82
N LEU A 229 -28.81 -42.14 -16.05
CA LEU A 229 -29.89 -41.95 -17.00
C LEU A 229 -31.16 -42.69 -16.53
N PRO A 230 -32.36 -42.31 -17.01
CA PRO A 230 -33.61 -42.95 -16.60
C PRO A 230 -33.68 -44.47 -16.83
N ASP A 231 -32.85 -45.01 -17.73
CA ASP A 231 -32.72 -46.44 -18.00
C ASP A 231 -31.76 -47.18 -17.05
N GLY A 232 -31.14 -46.46 -16.11
CA GLY A 232 -30.15 -46.99 -15.17
C GLY A 232 -28.71 -46.99 -15.70
N THR A 233 -28.46 -46.49 -16.91
CA THR A 233 -27.11 -46.37 -17.47
C THR A 233 -26.32 -45.29 -16.74
N ILE A 234 -25.11 -45.62 -16.29
CA ILE A 234 -24.20 -44.71 -15.60
C ILE A 234 -23.27 -44.08 -16.63
N VAL A 235 -23.38 -42.77 -16.80
CA VAL A 235 -22.55 -41.97 -17.73
C VAL A 235 -21.67 -41.02 -16.92
N VAL A 236 -20.47 -40.75 -17.42
CA VAL A 236 -19.53 -39.81 -16.83
C VAL A 236 -19.26 -38.70 -17.84
N ASP A 237 -19.44 -37.45 -17.43
CA ASP A 237 -19.20 -36.29 -18.28
C ASP A 237 -17.68 -36.10 -18.49
N GLU A 238 -17.26 -35.95 -19.74
CA GLU A 238 -15.86 -35.76 -20.12
C GLU A 238 -15.48 -34.27 -20.28
N ASP A 239 -16.43 -33.34 -20.17
CA ASP A 239 -16.12 -31.90 -20.19
C ASP A 239 -15.26 -31.54 -18.97
N VAL A 240 -14.09 -30.96 -19.23
CA VAL A 240 -13.14 -30.47 -18.22
C VAL A 240 -13.76 -29.46 -17.24
N ARG A 241 -14.88 -28.82 -17.59
CA ARG A 241 -15.63 -27.91 -16.72
C ARG A 241 -16.53 -28.64 -15.73
N LYS A 242 -16.97 -29.86 -16.05
CA LYS A 242 -17.79 -30.73 -15.22
C LYS A 242 -16.98 -31.89 -14.63
N ASN A 243 -15.77 -31.55 -14.20
CA ASN A 243 -14.86 -32.49 -13.57
C ASN A 243 -14.65 -32.06 -12.13
N LYS A 244 -14.90 -32.98 -11.20
CA LYS A 244 -14.82 -32.75 -9.75
C LYS A 244 -13.42 -32.38 -9.27
N LEU A 245 -12.38 -32.77 -10.02
CA LEU A 245 -10.99 -32.41 -9.72
C LEU A 245 -10.59 -31.04 -10.30
N LYS A 246 -11.45 -30.40 -11.10
CA LYS A 246 -11.16 -29.12 -11.76
C LYS A 246 -10.75 -28.00 -10.79
N PRO A 247 -11.43 -27.76 -9.64
CA PRO A 247 -11.02 -26.69 -8.72
C PRO A 247 -9.59 -26.91 -8.21
N VAL A 248 -9.30 -28.12 -7.70
CA VAL A 248 -7.96 -28.47 -7.18
C VAL A 248 -6.90 -28.44 -8.28
N ALA A 249 -7.20 -28.91 -9.49
CA ALA A 249 -6.28 -28.87 -10.63
C ALA A 249 -6.04 -27.45 -11.18
N THR A 250 -6.98 -26.53 -10.97
CA THR A 250 -6.81 -25.11 -11.32
C THR A 250 -5.93 -24.44 -10.28
N TYR A 251 -6.18 -24.71 -9.00
CA TYR A 251 -5.33 -24.28 -7.89
C TYR A 251 -3.89 -24.79 -8.04
N CYS A 252 -3.69 -26.09 -8.26
CA CYS A 252 -2.39 -26.72 -8.47
C CYS A 252 -1.91 -26.55 -9.93
N SER A 253 -1.69 -25.31 -10.34
CA SER A 253 -1.14 -24.98 -11.65
C SER A 253 0.03 -24.01 -11.55
N ALA A 254 0.99 -24.13 -12.48
CA ALA A 254 2.09 -23.17 -12.60
C ALA A 254 1.60 -21.73 -12.86
N ASN A 255 0.34 -21.57 -13.32
CA ASN A 255 -0.29 -20.29 -13.55
C ASN A 255 -0.88 -19.66 -12.28
N ASN A 256 -1.03 -20.42 -11.19
CA ASN A 256 -1.52 -19.90 -9.92
C ASN A 256 -0.34 -19.33 -9.10
N PRO A 257 -0.34 -18.01 -8.80
CA PRO A 257 0.71 -17.38 -8.01
C PRO A 257 0.93 -18.03 -6.64
N GLU A 258 -0.10 -18.60 -6.01
CA GLU A 258 0.03 -19.31 -4.73
C GLU A 258 0.93 -20.55 -4.82
N ILE A 259 1.05 -21.15 -6.01
CA ILE A 259 1.94 -22.30 -6.25
C ILE A 259 3.34 -21.84 -6.66
N SER A 260 3.45 -20.80 -7.51
CA SER A 260 4.75 -20.31 -7.99
C SER A 260 5.51 -19.47 -6.95
N PHE A 261 4.81 -18.85 -6.00
CA PHE A 261 5.41 -18.04 -4.92
C PHE A 261 6.20 -18.87 -3.90
N LYS A 262 5.81 -20.13 -3.67
CA LYS A 262 6.48 -21.05 -2.74
C LYS A 262 6.80 -22.36 -3.43
N ALA A 263 8.10 -22.63 -3.64
CA ALA A 263 8.58 -23.90 -4.20
C ALA A 263 8.07 -25.14 -3.44
N MET A 264 7.78 -25.02 -2.14
CA MET A 264 7.20 -26.10 -1.34
C MET A 264 5.75 -26.43 -1.74
N ASN A 265 4.96 -25.45 -2.16
CA ASN A 265 3.56 -25.64 -2.53
C ASN A 265 3.44 -26.47 -3.83
N GLU A 266 4.38 -26.30 -4.77
CA GLU A 266 4.47 -27.14 -5.97
C GLU A 266 4.72 -28.61 -5.59
N ILE A 267 5.60 -28.86 -4.63
CA ILE A 267 5.89 -30.21 -4.12
C ILE A 267 4.62 -30.80 -3.47
N GLN A 268 3.90 -30.05 -2.63
CA GLN A 268 2.66 -30.49 -2.02
C GLN A 268 1.61 -30.90 -3.07
N CYS A 269 1.44 -30.11 -4.13
CA CYS A 269 0.54 -30.47 -5.24
C CYS A 269 0.98 -31.75 -5.98
N ARG A 270 2.28 -31.91 -6.28
CA ARG A 270 2.80 -33.13 -6.91
C ARG A 270 2.63 -34.37 -6.04
N VAL A 271 2.84 -34.23 -4.73
CA VAL A 271 2.67 -35.33 -3.76
C VAL A 271 1.22 -35.79 -3.74
N ASN A 272 0.27 -34.85 -3.81
CA ASN A 272 -1.17 -35.11 -3.94
C ASN A 272 -1.61 -35.47 -5.39
N LYS A 273 -0.69 -36.02 -6.20
CA LYS A 273 -0.86 -36.50 -7.59
C LYS A 273 -1.38 -35.47 -8.60
N ILE A 274 -1.34 -34.18 -8.29
CA ILE A 274 -1.76 -33.10 -9.19
C ILE A 274 -0.54 -32.28 -9.56
N ASP A 275 0.19 -32.75 -10.57
CA ASP A 275 1.45 -32.14 -10.99
C ASP A 275 1.22 -30.79 -11.70
N PRO A 276 1.66 -29.66 -11.12
CA PRO A 276 1.43 -28.33 -11.70
C PRO A 276 2.12 -28.11 -13.05
N THR A 277 3.12 -28.93 -13.39
CA THR A 277 3.86 -28.85 -14.66
C THR A 277 3.09 -29.49 -15.83
N LYS A 278 2.12 -30.36 -15.54
CA LYS A 278 1.31 -31.03 -16.56
C LYS A 278 0.17 -30.14 -17.03
N SER A 279 -0.32 -30.40 -18.25
CA SER A 279 -1.49 -29.71 -18.77
C SER A 279 -2.73 -29.99 -17.91
N LEU A 280 -3.77 -29.15 -18.02
CA LEU A 280 -5.02 -29.35 -17.27
C LEU A 280 -5.63 -30.75 -17.53
N ALA A 281 -5.67 -31.20 -18.80
CA ALA A 281 -6.21 -32.50 -19.13
C ALA A 281 -5.42 -33.65 -18.48
N GLU A 282 -4.09 -33.57 -18.49
CA GLU A 282 -3.21 -34.56 -17.86
C GLU A 282 -3.30 -34.55 -16.33
N ARG A 283 -3.47 -33.37 -15.72
CA ARG A 283 -3.75 -33.25 -14.27
C ARG A 283 -5.06 -33.94 -13.89
N LEU A 284 -6.09 -33.84 -14.73
CA LEU A 284 -7.40 -34.45 -14.48
C LEU A 284 -7.46 -35.95 -14.78
N ARG A 285 -6.59 -36.46 -15.66
CA ARG A 285 -6.61 -37.86 -16.13
C ARG A 285 -6.00 -38.84 -15.12
N ILE A 286 -6.54 -40.04 -15.01
CA ILE A 286 -5.93 -41.15 -14.27
C ILE A 286 -5.35 -42.12 -15.30
N ASP A 287 -4.02 -42.20 -15.38
CA ASP A 287 -3.35 -43.00 -16.40
C ASP A 287 -3.60 -44.51 -16.21
N ASP A 288 -3.66 -45.21 -17.35
CA ASP A 288 -3.89 -46.65 -17.49
C ASP A 288 -5.20 -47.17 -16.86
N CYS A 289 -6.15 -46.29 -16.56
CA CYS A 289 -7.43 -46.60 -15.92
C CYS A 289 -8.58 -46.48 -16.91
N PHE A 290 -9.45 -47.48 -16.96
CA PHE A 290 -10.60 -47.48 -17.87
C PHE A 290 -11.93 -47.49 -17.10
N GLN A 291 -12.00 -48.20 -15.97
CA GLN A 291 -13.25 -48.37 -15.23
C GLN A 291 -13.03 -48.29 -13.71
N ILE A 292 -13.98 -47.68 -12.99
CA ILE A 292 -14.09 -47.75 -11.54
C ILE A 292 -15.26 -48.68 -11.19
N VAL A 293 -15.03 -49.64 -10.30
CA VAL A 293 -16.01 -50.62 -9.84
C VAL A 293 -16.15 -50.51 -8.32
N GLY A 294 -17.39 -50.40 -7.83
CA GLY A 294 -17.66 -50.32 -6.40
C GLY A 294 -17.55 -51.69 -5.71
N THR A 295 -16.88 -51.73 -4.56
CA THR A 295 -16.79 -52.94 -3.72
C THR A 295 -17.67 -52.87 -2.46
N GLY A 296 -18.14 -51.68 -2.08
CA GLY A 296 -19.04 -51.45 -0.94
C GLY A 296 -18.48 -51.91 0.40
N ASP A 297 -17.17 -51.75 0.60
CA ASP A 297 -16.45 -52.12 1.82
C ASP A 297 -16.21 -50.87 2.68
N PHE A 298 -17.04 -50.70 3.71
CA PHE A 298 -17.03 -49.48 4.52
C PHE A 298 -15.75 -49.31 5.34
N ASP A 299 -15.18 -50.39 5.88
CA ASP A 299 -14.00 -50.31 6.75
C ASP A 299 -12.78 -49.82 5.95
N THR A 300 -12.59 -50.38 4.74
CA THR A 300 -11.55 -49.92 3.82
C THR A 300 -11.85 -48.51 3.31
N CYS A 301 -13.13 -48.17 3.06
CA CYS A 301 -13.51 -46.81 2.70
C CYS A 301 -13.11 -45.80 3.78
N GLN A 302 -13.45 -46.07 5.05
CA GLN A 302 -13.10 -45.23 6.18
C GLN A 302 -11.59 -45.05 6.30
N ALA A 303 -10.81 -46.14 6.21
CA ALA A 303 -9.36 -46.09 6.30
C ALA A 303 -8.75 -45.22 5.19
N GLN A 304 -9.24 -45.35 3.95
CA GLN A 304 -8.75 -44.56 2.83
C GLN A 304 -9.20 -43.09 2.93
N VAL A 305 -10.39 -42.79 3.43
CA VAL A 305 -10.81 -41.40 3.69
C VAL A 305 -9.94 -40.76 4.77
N GLU A 306 -9.60 -41.50 5.83
CA GLU A 306 -8.71 -41.02 6.88
C GLU A 306 -7.31 -40.68 6.34
N GLU A 307 -6.71 -41.61 5.60
CA GLU A 307 -5.34 -41.47 5.09
C GLU A 307 -5.23 -40.41 3.97
N LEU A 308 -6.21 -40.34 3.07
CA LEU A 308 -6.11 -39.50 1.87
C LEU A 308 -6.67 -38.10 2.06
N LEU A 309 -7.61 -37.89 2.98
CA LEU A 309 -8.37 -36.64 3.07
C LEU A 309 -8.30 -35.98 4.45
N VAL A 310 -8.53 -36.73 5.53
CA VAL A 310 -8.65 -36.19 6.90
C VAL A 310 -7.29 -35.87 7.52
N SER A 311 -6.35 -36.81 7.40
CA SER A 311 -5.01 -36.73 7.99
C SER A 311 -3.91 -37.12 7.00
N PRO A 312 -3.86 -36.53 5.79
CA PRO A 312 -2.83 -36.86 4.82
C PRO A 312 -1.45 -36.50 5.35
N ARG A 313 -0.46 -37.33 5.03
CA ARG A 313 0.94 -37.09 5.44
C ARG A 313 1.48 -35.77 4.90
N PHE A 314 1.04 -35.37 3.72
CA PHE A 314 1.39 -34.13 3.05
C PHE A 314 0.11 -33.46 2.54
N PRO A 315 -0.57 -32.65 3.36
CA PRO A 315 -1.80 -31.96 2.96
C PRO A 315 -1.56 -30.96 1.83
N LEU A 316 -2.64 -30.51 1.17
CA LEU A 316 -2.57 -29.32 0.33
C LEU A 316 -2.19 -28.09 1.17
N PRO A 317 -1.61 -27.03 0.55
CA PRO A 317 -1.18 -25.84 1.27
C PRO A 317 -2.31 -25.19 2.08
N ALA A 318 -1.99 -24.69 3.29
CA ALA A 318 -2.92 -23.92 4.11
C ALA A 318 -3.29 -22.57 3.48
N ASN A 319 -4.54 -22.14 3.72
CA ASN A 319 -4.97 -20.77 3.47
C ASN A 319 -4.49 -19.86 4.61
N ILE A 320 -3.60 -18.91 4.30
CA ILE A 320 -3.13 -17.89 5.25
C ILE A 320 -3.84 -16.58 4.94
N GLU A 321 -4.93 -16.32 5.67
CA GLU A 321 -5.74 -15.11 5.55
C GLU A 321 -6.26 -14.68 6.93
N ALA A 322 -6.77 -13.44 7.04
CA ALA A 322 -7.26 -12.84 8.28
C ALA A 322 -8.38 -13.67 8.97
N ALA A 323 -9.20 -14.40 8.21
CA ALA A 323 -10.25 -15.27 8.75
C ALA A 323 -9.78 -16.71 9.07
N SER A 324 -8.52 -17.06 8.77
CA SER A 324 -7.97 -18.42 8.92
C SER A 324 -6.92 -18.52 10.03
N SER A 325 -6.97 -19.62 10.78
CA SER A 325 -6.01 -20.01 11.82
C SER A 325 -4.72 -20.63 11.26
N GLY A 326 -4.69 -21.03 9.99
CA GLY A 326 -3.49 -21.52 9.30
C GLY A 326 -3.20 -23.02 9.40
N PHE A 327 -4.17 -23.85 9.81
CA PHE A 327 -4.01 -25.31 9.79
C PHE A 327 -4.10 -25.89 8.37
N GLU A 328 -3.46 -27.04 8.14
CA GLU A 328 -3.43 -27.71 6.83
C GLU A 328 -4.30 -28.99 6.79
N SER A 329 -4.66 -29.56 7.93
CA SER A 329 -5.50 -30.77 8.00
C SER A 329 -6.36 -30.84 9.26
N VAL A 330 -7.44 -31.62 9.21
CA VAL A 330 -8.32 -31.87 10.36
C VAL A 330 -7.57 -32.58 11.49
N GLY A 331 -6.68 -33.52 11.14
CA GLY A 331 -5.83 -34.20 12.11
C GLY A 331 -4.95 -33.24 12.93
N GLN A 332 -4.44 -32.16 12.34
CA GLN A 332 -3.70 -31.13 13.08
C GLN A 332 -4.61 -30.30 14.00
N VAL A 333 -5.80 -29.92 13.53
CA VAL A 333 -6.75 -29.07 14.27
C VAL A 333 -7.07 -29.68 15.63
N PHE A 334 -7.53 -30.93 15.66
CA PHE A 334 -7.91 -31.57 16.93
C PHE A 334 -6.72 -32.07 17.75
N LYS A 335 -5.54 -32.26 17.13
CA LYS A 335 -4.31 -32.63 17.85
C LYS A 335 -3.75 -31.46 18.66
N PHE A 336 -3.82 -30.24 18.14
CA PHE A 336 -3.15 -29.08 18.73
C PHE A 336 -4.11 -28.04 19.31
N ALA A 337 -5.40 -28.09 18.96
CA ALA A 337 -6.38 -27.11 19.39
C ALA A 337 -7.75 -27.73 19.67
N SER A 338 -7.82 -28.91 20.28
CA SER A 338 -9.10 -29.51 20.71
C SER A 338 -9.89 -28.57 21.62
N THR A 339 -11.23 -28.64 21.55
CA THR A 339 -12.14 -27.84 22.38
C THR A 339 -13.14 -28.72 23.13
N ALA A 340 -13.62 -28.23 24.28
CA ALA A 340 -14.72 -28.83 25.04
C ALA A 340 -16.08 -28.20 24.70
N SER A 341 -16.12 -27.14 23.88
CA SER A 341 -17.39 -26.57 23.42
C SER A 341 -18.19 -27.58 22.59
N PRO A 342 -19.54 -27.57 22.66
CA PRO A 342 -20.36 -28.42 21.83
C PRO A 342 -20.12 -28.14 20.34
N MET A 343 -20.17 -29.18 19.52
CA MET A 343 -19.99 -29.09 18.06
C MET A 343 -21.29 -29.47 17.35
N VAL A 344 -21.65 -28.72 16.31
CA VAL A 344 -22.78 -29.03 15.43
C VAL A 344 -22.26 -29.30 14.03
N ILE A 345 -22.64 -30.45 13.45
CA ILE A 345 -22.30 -30.82 12.08
C ILE A 345 -23.43 -30.39 11.14
N THR A 346 -23.10 -29.62 10.11
CA THR A 346 -24.02 -29.07 9.13
C THR A 346 -23.58 -29.44 7.70
N GLY A 347 -24.49 -29.24 6.74
CA GLY A 347 -24.28 -29.55 5.32
C GLY A 347 -25.18 -30.69 4.85
N GLY A 348 -25.72 -30.53 3.62
CA GLY A 348 -26.70 -31.45 3.06
C GLY A 348 -26.22 -32.90 3.02
N ALA A 349 -24.95 -33.13 2.66
CA ALA A 349 -24.37 -34.48 2.61
C ALA A 349 -24.24 -35.13 3.99
N MET A 350 -23.81 -34.36 5.00
CA MET A 350 -23.68 -34.86 6.38
C MET A 350 -25.05 -35.22 6.96
N TYR A 351 -26.03 -34.33 6.80
CA TYR A 351 -27.39 -34.59 7.24
C TYR A 351 -28.05 -35.75 6.48
N ALA A 352 -27.87 -35.82 5.15
CA ALA A 352 -28.39 -36.92 4.34
C ALA A 352 -27.82 -38.29 4.77
N SER A 353 -26.55 -38.35 5.17
CA SER A 353 -25.90 -39.58 5.63
C SER A 353 -26.61 -40.17 6.86
N ILE A 354 -26.85 -39.34 7.88
CA ILE A 354 -27.54 -39.77 9.09
C ILE A 354 -29.03 -40.02 8.83
N SER A 355 -29.71 -39.07 8.17
CA SER A 355 -31.17 -39.16 7.94
C SER A 355 -31.56 -40.33 7.02
N THR A 356 -30.75 -40.69 6.03
CA THR A 356 -30.98 -41.87 5.18
C THR A 356 -30.89 -43.15 6.01
N MET A 357 -29.88 -43.29 6.86
CA MET A 357 -29.74 -44.45 7.75
C MET A 357 -30.88 -44.51 8.78
N GLN A 358 -31.29 -43.38 9.35
CA GLN A 358 -32.46 -43.28 10.24
C GLN A 358 -33.77 -43.63 9.52
N GLY A 359 -33.96 -43.14 8.30
CA GLY A 359 -35.13 -43.43 7.46
C GLY A 359 -35.25 -44.92 7.10
N LEU A 360 -34.11 -45.63 7.07
CA LEU A 360 -34.02 -47.07 6.87
C LEU A 360 -33.99 -47.87 8.20
N GLY A 361 -34.03 -47.19 9.36
CA GLY A 361 -34.01 -47.83 10.68
C GLY A 361 -32.67 -48.43 11.10
N LEU A 362 -31.56 -48.03 10.46
CA LEU A 362 -30.20 -48.49 10.78
C LEU A 362 -29.56 -47.67 11.92
N LEU A 363 -30.07 -46.46 12.18
CA LEU A 363 -29.69 -45.62 13.30
C LEU A 363 -30.93 -45.22 14.13
N PRO A 364 -30.78 -45.03 15.45
CA PRO A 364 -31.84 -44.48 16.29
C PRO A 364 -32.33 -43.10 15.79
N LYS A 365 -33.62 -42.81 15.98
CA LYS A 365 -34.19 -41.49 15.63
C LYS A 365 -33.63 -40.35 16.49
N ASP A 366 -33.12 -40.70 17.66
CA ASP A 366 -32.45 -39.88 18.66
C ASP A 366 -30.94 -40.12 18.66
N PHE A 367 -30.36 -40.56 17.54
CA PHE A 367 -28.91 -40.65 17.37
C PHE A 367 -28.27 -39.27 17.50
N GLN A 368 -28.01 -38.91 18.76
CA GLN A 368 -27.03 -37.95 19.24
C GLN A 368 -25.96 -38.81 19.90
N ASP A 369 -24.67 -38.59 19.61
CA ASP A 369 -23.64 -39.17 20.47
C ASP A 369 -23.91 -38.69 21.90
N ASP A 370 -24.11 -39.64 22.82
CA ASP A 370 -24.31 -39.39 24.25
C ASP A 370 -23.03 -38.76 24.84
N VAL A 371 -22.94 -37.44 24.73
CA VAL A 371 -22.51 -36.60 25.85
C VAL A 371 -23.75 -35.82 26.29
N PRO A 372 -24.18 -35.91 27.55
CA PRO A 372 -25.58 -35.72 27.92
C PRO A 372 -26.01 -34.24 27.85
N GLY A 373 -27.11 -33.94 27.15
CA GLY A 373 -27.94 -32.79 27.50
C GLY A 373 -28.58 -31.98 26.37
N ILE A 374 -29.91 -32.14 26.26
CA ILE A 374 -30.93 -31.13 25.88
C ILE A 374 -31.41 -31.18 24.41
N SER A 375 -32.74 -31.28 24.30
CA SER A 375 -33.53 -31.71 23.15
C SER A 375 -34.56 -30.65 22.71
N ARG A 376 -34.82 -30.62 21.39
CA ARG A 376 -36.07 -30.33 20.62
C ARG A 376 -36.74 -28.94 20.59
N LEU A 377 -37.05 -28.51 19.34
CA LEU A 377 -38.35 -28.05 18.76
C LEU A 377 -38.04 -27.13 17.53
N LEU A 378 -38.51 -27.30 16.27
CA LEU A 378 -39.88 -27.37 15.71
C LEU A 378 -39.87 -27.66 14.18
N GLU A 379 -40.97 -28.23 13.65
CA GLU A 379 -41.32 -28.42 12.22
C GLU A 379 -42.72 -27.82 11.91
N GLY A 380 -42.96 -27.45 10.64
CA GLY A 380 -44.27 -27.24 9.98
C GLY A 380 -44.51 -25.78 9.50
N LEU A 381 -45.02 -25.44 8.29
CA LEU A 381 -46.11 -26.00 7.46
C LEU A 381 -46.18 -25.35 6.02
N PHE A 382 -46.36 -26.17 4.96
CA PHE A 382 -47.24 -26.08 3.72
C PHE A 382 -47.12 -24.95 2.62
N PRO A 383 -47.81 -25.01 1.43
CA PRO A 383 -47.43 -25.63 0.12
C PRO A 383 -47.71 -24.77 -1.18
N GLU A 384 -47.58 -25.38 -2.37
CA GLU A 384 -47.56 -24.89 -3.80
C GLU A 384 -48.83 -24.21 -4.41
N THR A 385 -48.69 -23.46 -5.56
CA THR A 385 -49.41 -23.66 -6.86
C THR A 385 -49.09 -22.68 -8.05
N ALA A 386 -48.81 -23.28 -9.23
CA ALA A 386 -49.00 -23.04 -10.70
C ALA A 386 -49.32 -21.69 -11.48
N SER A 387 -48.44 -21.38 -12.48
CA SER A 387 -48.56 -21.25 -13.99
C SER A 387 -49.24 -20.12 -14.84
N ALA A 388 -48.57 -19.80 -15.99
CA ALA A 388 -48.97 -19.32 -17.36
C ALA A 388 -49.03 -17.78 -17.69
N GLY A 389 -48.65 -17.18 -18.84
CA GLY A 389 -48.01 -17.54 -20.15
C GLY A 389 -48.13 -16.40 -21.24
N GLY A 390 -47.09 -16.19 -22.12
CA GLY A 390 -46.97 -15.57 -23.51
C GLY A 390 -47.62 -14.20 -23.90
N CYS A 391 -47.24 -13.38 -24.92
CA CYS A 391 -46.26 -13.34 -26.04
C CYS A 391 -46.18 -11.88 -26.65
N ALA A 392 -45.22 -11.62 -27.56
CA ALA A 392 -44.75 -10.33 -28.13
C ALA A 392 -45.40 -9.87 -29.47
N ASP A 393 -45.11 -8.63 -29.95
CA ASP A 393 -44.58 -8.32 -31.30
C ASP A 393 -44.40 -6.79 -31.63
N GLU A 394 -43.54 -6.51 -32.64
CA GLU A 394 -42.78 -5.28 -33.00
C GLU A 394 -43.33 -4.50 -34.27
N PRO A 395 -42.68 -3.44 -34.86
CA PRO A 395 -43.33 -2.20 -35.38
C PRO A 395 -43.16 -1.87 -36.89
N ALA A 396 -43.64 -0.70 -37.37
CA ALA A 396 -43.54 -0.22 -38.77
C ALA A 396 -43.18 1.28 -38.96
N THR A 397 -42.47 1.62 -40.06
CA THR A 397 -41.93 2.95 -40.47
C THR A 397 -42.65 3.61 -41.69
N LEU A 398 -42.60 4.95 -41.85
CA LEU A 398 -43.19 5.72 -43.00
C LEU A 398 -42.28 6.82 -43.61
N ARG A 399 -42.46 7.12 -44.92
CA ARG A 399 -41.75 8.11 -45.78
C ARG A 399 -42.61 9.35 -46.13
N GLY A 400 -41.97 10.53 -46.31
CA GLY A 400 -42.47 11.68 -47.11
C GLY A 400 -42.37 13.06 -46.44
N VAL A 401 -41.28 13.83 -46.62
CA VAL A 401 -41.12 15.18 -46.01
C VAL A 401 -40.41 16.20 -46.93
N SER A 402 -40.81 17.48 -46.89
CA SER A 402 -40.29 18.60 -47.71
C SER A 402 -38.94 19.17 -47.22
N ALA A 403 -38.16 19.83 -48.09
CA ALA A 403 -36.77 20.27 -47.83
C ALA A 403 -36.60 21.26 -46.64
N GLU A 404 -37.58 22.12 -46.37
CA GLU A 404 -37.56 23.02 -45.20
C GLU A 404 -37.84 22.25 -43.90
N THR A 405 -38.74 21.27 -43.97
CA THR A 405 -39.03 20.37 -42.86
C THR A 405 -37.88 19.36 -42.66
N GLU A 406 -37.14 19.00 -43.70
CA GLU A 406 -35.95 18.16 -43.64
C GLU A 406 -34.81 18.83 -42.86
N LYS A 407 -34.69 20.17 -42.92
CA LYS A 407 -33.74 20.94 -42.11
C LYS A 407 -34.16 20.99 -40.62
N HIS A 408 -35.44 21.14 -40.33
CA HIS A 408 -35.97 21.06 -38.96
C HIS A 408 -35.89 19.64 -38.37
N ILE A 409 -36.14 18.61 -39.19
CA ILE A 409 -35.94 17.20 -38.81
C ILE A 409 -34.45 16.94 -38.59
N SER A 410 -33.57 17.46 -39.42
CA SER A 410 -32.12 17.33 -39.24
C SER A 410 -31.63 18.06 -38.00
N ALA A 411 -32.19 19.24 -37.68
CA ALA A 411 -31.92 19.94 -36.42
C ALA A 411 -32.43 19.15 -35.20
N GLY A 412 -33.62 18.52 -35.29
CA GLY A 412 -34.13 17.62 -34.26
C GLY A 412 -33.27 16.36 -34.09
N LYS A 413 -32.85 15.73 -35.20
CA LYS A 413 -31.93 14.58 -35.20
C LYS A 413 -30.56 14.95 -34.66
N ALA A 414 -30.01 16.10 -35.05
CA ALA A 414 -28.74 16.62 -34.53
C ALA A 414 -28.85 16.90 -33.03
N ARG A 415 -29.95 17.51 -32.56
CA ARG A 415 -30.16 17.74 -31.13
C ARG A 415 -30.26 16.44 -30.34
N LEU A 416 -30.96 15.43 -30.86
CA LEU A 416 -31.01 14.09 -30.24
C LEU A 416 -29.66 13.39 -30.29
N GLN A 417 -28.88 13.56 -31.36
CA GLN A 417 -27.51 13.06 -31.44
C GLN A 417 -26.60 13.74 -30.43
N ASP A 418 -26.69 15.06 -30.24
CA ASP A 418 -25.90 15.81 -29.27
C ASP A 418 -26.23 15.38 -27.84
N LEU A 419 -27.52 15.19 -27.52
CA LEU A 419 -27.95 14.67 -26.22
C LEU A 419 -27.45 13.23 -26.00
N ARG A 420 -27.54 12.38 -27.03
CA ARG A 420 -27.03 11.01 -27.01
C ARG A 420 -25.51 10.96 -26.90
N ASP A 421 -24.81 11.89 -27.52
CA ASP A 421 -23.36 12.02 -27.42
C ASP A 421 -22.95 12.51 -26.02
N ALA A 422 -23.70 13.45 -25.45
CA ALA A 422 -23.47 13.98 -24.11
C ALA A 422 -23.67 12.92 -23.00
N GLU A 423 -24.53 11.91 -23.19
CA GLU A 423 -24.67 10.82 -22.20
C GLU A 423 -23.74 9.62 -22.45
N ARG A 424 -23.11 9.54 -23.64
CA ARG A 424 -22.22 8.43 -24.03
C ARG A 424 -20.74 8.77 -23.93
N ARG A 425 -20.37 10.03 -24.09
CA ARG A 425 -18.98 10.49 -24.03
C ARG A 425 -18.51 10.60 -22.58
N CYS A 426 -17.21 10.49 -22.38
CA CYS A 426 -16.61 10.85 -21.11
C CYS A 426 -16.62 12.37 -20.94
N HIS A 427 -16.86 12.82 -19.71
CA HIS A 427 -16.84 14.23 -19.34
C HIS A 427 -15.65 14.53 -18.45
N ASP A 428 -14.94 15.60 -18.79
CA ASP A 428 -13.81 16.09 -18.01
C ASP A 428 -14.28 17.14 -16.99
N ALA A 429 -13.75 17.11 -15.78
CA ALA A 429 -13.95 18.15 -14.76
C ALA A 429 -12.64 18.49 -14.05
N TRP A 430 -12.48 19.74 -13.65
CA TRP A 430 -11.32 20.22 -12.94
C TRP A 430 -11.38 19.86 -11.45
N GLN A 431 -10.25 19.36 -10.92
CA GLN A 431 -10.07 19.08 -9.51
C GLN A 431 -8.73 19.65 -9.03
N ALA A 432 -8.74 20.33 -7.88
CA ALA A 432 -7.52 20.74 -7.22
C ALA A 432 -7.05 19.66 -6.24
N ILE A 433 -5.73 19.54 -6.06
CA ILE A 433 -5.10 18.70 -5.04
C ILE A 433 -4.07 19.58 -4.33
N VAL A 434 -4.03 19.53 -3.00
CA VAL A 434 -3.07 20.31 -2.23
C VAL A 434 -2.07 19.35 -1.58
N VAL A 435 -0.78 19.62 -1.77
CA VAL A 435 0.29 18.93 -1.06
C VAL A 435 0.94 19.91 -0.09
N ILE A 436 0.81 19.64 1.21
CA ILE A 436 1.45 20.44 2.25
C ILE A 436 2.79 19.81 2.60
N ASP A 437 3.85 20.57 2.38
CA ASP A 437 5.23 20.19 2.66
C ASP A 437 5.61 20.57 4.09
N GLY A 438 5.62 19.59 4.99
CA GLY A 438 5.97 19.73 6.40
C GLY A 438 7.46 19.52 6.65
N GLY A 439 8.30 20.39 6.06
CA GLY A 439 9.75 20.34 6.16
C GLY A 439 10.31 20.72 7.55
N SER A 440 11.61 20.46 7.74
CA SER A 440 12.28 20.65 9.04
C SER A 440 12.31 22.10 9.52
N SER A 441 12.42 23.06 8.60
CA SER A 441 12.53 24.50 8.90
C SER A 441 11.27 25.30 8.62
N ALA A 442 10.36 24.77 7.79
CA ALA A 442 9.15 25.47 7.39
C ALA A 442 8.07 24.50 6.89
N THR A 443 6.82 24.90 7.06
CA THR A 443 5.67 24.24 6.44
C THR A 443 5.12 25.12 5.31
N ARG A 444 4.84 24.54 4.13
CA ARG A 444 4.36 25.29 2.97
C ARG A 444 3.31 24.51 2.18
N THR A 445 2.25 25.19 1.75
CA THR A 445 1.23 24.62 0.85
C THR A 445 1.68 24.67 -0.61
N ASN A 446 1.36 23.63 -1.39
CA ASN A 446 1.56 23.59 -2.85
C ASN A 446 0.25 23.16 -3.49
N VAL A 447 -0.32 24.02 -4.34
CA VAL A 447 -1.64 23.80 -4.93
C VAL A 447 -1.48 23.30 -6.36
N PHE A 448 -2.05 22.15 -6.66
CA PHE A 448 -2.05 21.51 -7.97
C PHE A 448 -3.44 21.51 -8.56
N LEU A 449 -3.50 21.45 -9.89
CA LEU A 449 -4.73 21.30 -10.65
C LEU A 449 -4.58 20.11 -11.61
N ALA A 450 -5.60 19.27 -11.67
CA ALA A 450 -5.68 18.15 -12.58
C ALA A 450 -7.07 18.10 -13.25
N LYS A 451 -7.11 17.53 -14.45
CA LYS A 451 -8.35 17.08 -15.09
C LYS A 451 -8.69 15.69 -14.57
N THR A 452 -9.95 15.54 -14.21
CA THR A 452 -10.57 14.25 -13.95
C THR A 452 -11.45 13.90 -15.13
N ARG A 453 -11.52 12.63 -15.48
CA ARG A 453 -12.39 12.11 -16.53
C ARG A 453 -13.38 11.14 -15.93
N SER A 454 -14.66 11.37 -16.21
CA SER A 454 -15.76 10.50 -15.80
C SER A 454 -16.39 9.90 -17.05
N CYS A 455 -16.38 8.57 -17.15
CA CYS A 455 -16.97 7.86 -18.28
C CYS A 455 -18.21 7.08 -17.81
N PRO A 456 -19.28 7.00 -18.62
CA PRO A 456 -20.38 6.07 -18.33
C PRO A 456 -19.83 4.65 -18.15
N ARG A 457 -20.21 3.99 -17.05
CA ARG A 457 -19.73 2.64 -16.66
C ARG A 457 -18.23 2.53 -16.35
N GLY A 458 -17.51 3.64 -16.15
CA GLY A 458 -16.06 3.64 -15.91
C GLY A 458 -15.60 4.42 -14.67
N GLY A 459 -16.52 4.86 -13.81
CA GLY A 459 -16.19 5.69 -12.65
C GLY A 459 -15.56 7.04 -13.03
N ARG A 460 -14.73 7.58 -12.13
CA ARG A 460 -13.93 8.79 -12.35
C ARG A 460 -12.47 8.54 -11.99
N HIS A 461 -11.56 8.97 -12.85
CA HIS A 461 -10.11 8.93 -12.62
C HIS A 461 -9.47 10.28 -12.95
N ILE A 462 -8.25 10.50 -12.46
CA ILE A 462 -7.41 11.64 -12.87
C ILE A 462 -6.66 11.26 -14.13
N ASP A 463 -6.56 12.21 -15.07
CA ASP A 463 -5.56 12.17 -16.13
C ASP A 463 -4.22 12.62 -15.53
N PRO A 464 -3.24 11.73 -15.30
CA PRO A 464 -2.00 12.08 -14.62
C PRO A 464 -1.19 13.11 -15.40
N ASP A 465 -1.36 13.17 -16.72
CA ASP A 465 -0.64 14.12 -17.56
C ASP A 465 -1.12 15.56 -17.42
N SER A 466 -2.35 15.72 -16.93
CA SER A 466 -2.94 17.03 -16.71
C SER A 466 -2.48 17.71 -15.41
N ILE A 467 -1.76 16.98 -14.54
CA ILE A 467 -1.28 17.50 -13.25
C ILE A 467 -0.31 18.67 -13.50
N ARG A 468 -0.66 19.83 -12.94
CA ARG A 468 0.16 21.03 -12.99
C ARG A 468 0.17 21.79 -11.67
N LEU A 469 1.31 22.37 -11.32
CA LEU A 469 1.44 23.25 -10.16
C LEU A 469 0.80 24.62 -10.47
N LEU A 470 -0.20 25.03 -9.70
CA LEU A 470 -0.78 26.38 -9.79
C LEU A 470 0.07 27.41 -9.03
N GLY A 471 0.63 27.01 -7.90
CA GLY A 471 1.50 27.87 -7.10
C GLY A 471 1.93 27.23 -5.79
N ALA A 472 3.11 27.63 -5.32
CA ALA A 472 3.60 27.36 -3.98
C ALA A 472 3.28 28.54 -3.07
N GLY A 473 2.90 28.24 -1.83
CA GLY A 473 2.53 29.20 -0.81
C GLY A 473 3.69 29.86 -0.09
N LYS A 474 3.36 30.60 0.97
CA LYS A 474 4.32 31.18 1.91
C LYS A 474 4.93 30.08 2.78
N ARG A 475 6.12 30.36 3.29
CA ARG A 475 6.78 29.50 4.30
C ARG A 475 6.28 29.92 5.67
N PHE A 476 5.58 29.01 6.36
CA PHE A 476 5.16 29.16 7.75
C PHE A 476 6.05 28.33 8.68
N ALA A 477 5.75 28.34 9.98
CA ALA A 477 6.49 27.55 10.97
C ALA A 477 6.53 26.05 10.59
N GLY A 478 7.71 25.44 10.76
CA GLY A 478 7.86 23.99 10.61
C GLY A 478 7.12 23.25 11.72
N LEU A 479 6.64 22.03 11.43
CA LEU A 479 5.96 21.18 12.42
C LEU A 479 6.83 20.88 13.65
N ARG A 480 8.14 20.78 13.46
CA ARG A 480 9.12 20.66 14.55
C ARG A 480 9.04 21.85 15.52
N GLY A 481 8.97 23.08 15.00
CA GLY A 481 8.88 24.27 15.84
C GLY A 481 7.59 24.31 16.66
N VAL A 482 6.49 23.77 16.14
CA VAL A 482 5.22 23.63 16.88
C VAL A 482 5.39 22.68 18.08
N LEU A 483 5.99 21.50 17.86
CA LEU A 483 6.25 20.54 18.94
C LEU A 483 7.28 21.05 19.94
N GLU A 484 8.39 21.65 19.49
CA GLU A 484 9.43 22.16 20.39
C GLU A 484 8.88 23.29 21.29
N SER A 485 8.07 24.20 20.73
CA SER A 485 7.43 25.28 21.51
C SER A 485 6.45 24.73 22.54
N TRP A 486 5.71 23.67 22.20
CA TRP A 486 4.79 23.01 23.12
C TRP A 486 5.54 22.24 24.23
N LEU A 487 6.61 21.52 23.88
CA LEU A 487 7.44 20.82 24.87
C LEU A 487 8.14 21.78 25.83
N ASP A 488 8.56 22.96 25.39
CA ASP A 488 9.15 23.95 26.29
C ASP A 488 8.19 24.45 27.36
N ALA A 489 6.93 24.68 26.95
CA ALA A 489 5.93 25.19 27.85
C ALA A 489 5.54 24.14 28.92
N TYR A 490 5.62 22.84 28.59
CA TYR A 490 4.90 21.81 29.34
C TYR A 490 5.73 20.59 29.77
N ALA A 491 6.84 20.27 29.09
CA ALA A 491 7.68 19.09 29.40
C ALA A 491 8.73 19.36 30.49
N GLY A 492 8.94 20.63 30.82
CA GLY A 492 9.95 21.09 31.77
C GLY A 492 11.18 21.69 31.08
N GLU A 493 11.89 22.56 31.81
CA GLU A 493 13.13 23.17 31.34
C GLU A 493 14.16 22.07 31.02
N ASP A 494 14.89 22.24 29.91
CA ASP A 494 15.87 21.29 29.38
C ASP A 494 15.31 19.89 29.05
N TRP A 495 14.06 19.77 28.59
CA TRP A 495 13.45 18.48 28.20
C TRP A 495 14.30 17.71 27.17
N GLU A 496 15.06 18.40 26.32
CA GLU A 496 15.97 17.78 25.34
C GLU A 496 17.20 17.10 25.98
N SER A 497 17.55 17.48 27.21
CA SER A 497 18.74 17.00 27.93
C SER A 497 18.40 16.15 29.15
N ARG A 498 17.11 15.89 29.43
CA ARG A 498 16.65 15.13 30.59
C ARG A 498 15.61 14.08 30.19
N SER A 499 15.37 13.11 31.07
CA SER A 499 14.26 12.18 30.88
C SER A 499 12.93 12.93 30.99
N VAL A 500 12.03 12.74 30.03
CA VAL A 500 10.69 13.32 30.01
C VAL A 500 9.67 12.27 30.44
N ASP A 501 8.80 12.58 31.40
CA ASP A 501 7.64 11.75 31.74
C ASP A 501 6.51 12.04 30.74
N SER A 502 6.57 11.37 29.59
CA SER A 502 5.65 11.59 28.47
C SER A 502 4.18 11.38 28.81
N LYS A 503 3.86 10.65 29.89
CA LYS A 503 2.48 10.41 30.33
C LYS A 503 1.81 11.66 30.91
N ARG A 504 2.56 12.56 31.55
CA ARG A 504 1.99 13.79 32.11
C ARG A 504 1.58 14.78 31.03
N LEU A 505 2.28 14.75 29.90
CA LEU A 505 2.05 15.67 28.79
C LEU A 505 0.69 15.48 28.10
N PHE A 506 -0.02 14.37 28.32
CA PHE A 506 -1.39 14.20 27.84
C PHE A 506 -2.35 15.28 28.38
N GLN A 507 -2.05 15.86 29.55
CA GLN A 507 -2.86 16.95 30.11
C GLN A 507 -2.85 18.22 29.24
N HIS A 508 -1.85 18.37 28.36
CA HIS A 508 -1.66 19.53 27.50
C HIS A 508 -1.94 19.27 26.01
N VAL A 509 -2.69 18.20 25.70
CA VAL A 509 -3.16 17.92 24.33
C VAL A 509 -3.99 19.08 23.75
N PRO A 510 -4.90 19.74 24.50
CA PRO A 510 -5.63 20.91 23.98
C PRO A 510 -4.72 22.04 23.49
N GLU A 511 -3.61 22.31 24.18
CA GLU A 511 -2.66 23.36 23.81
C GLU A 511 -1.80 22.97 22.58
N MET A 512 -1.56 21.66 22.40
CA MET A 512 -1.00 21.14 21.15
C MET A 512 -1.97 21.37 19.99
N GLU A 513 -3.26 21.12 20.22
CA GLU A 513 -4.32 21.38 19.24
C GLU A 513 -4.44 22.86 18.87
N ASP A 514 -4.39 23.77 19.84
CA ASP A 514 -4.45 25.22 19.60
C ASP A 514 -3.29 25.70 18.72
N SER A 515 -2.07 25.23 19.00
CA SER A 515 -0.88 25.58 18.23
C SER A 515 -0.96 25.02 16.80
N ALA A 516 -1.41 23.77 16.65
CA ALA A 516 -1.62 23.16 15.34
C ALA A 516 -2.73 23.87 14.55
N ARG A 517 -3.82 24.27 15.21
CA ARG A 517 -4.94 25.03 14.62
C ARG A 517 -4.49 26.37 14.06
N GLY A 518 -3.65 27.11 14.80
CA GLY A 518 -3.08 28.37 14.32
C GLY A 518 -2.27 28.19 13.03
N LEU A 519 -1.42 27.15 12.95
CA LEU A 519 -0.65 26.86 11.73
C LEU A 519 -1.56 26.40 10.57
N MET A 520 -2.52 25.50 10.83
CA MET A 520 -3.40 24.95 9.78
C MET A 520 -4.32 26.03 9.18
N GLN A 521 -4.81 26.97 9.98
CA GLN A 521 -5.61 28.08 9.47
C GLN A 521 -4.80 28.98 8.52
N LEU A 522 -3.52 29.23 8.82
CA LEU A 522 -2.64 30.00 7.93
C LEU A 522 -2.39 29.27 6.60
N LEU A 523 -2.21 27.96 6.63
CA LEU A 523 -2.00 27.13 5.44
C LEU A 523 -3.27 27.00 4.60
N GLU A 524 -4.42 26.85 5.25
CA GLU A 524 -5.75 26.86 4.62
C GLU A 524 -6.00 28.18 3.90
N ASP A 525 -5.84 29.31 4.60
CA ASP A 525 -6.07 30.64 4.03
C ASP A 525 -5.11 30.93 2.85
N ASP A 526 -3.86 30.46 2.92
CA ASP A 526 -2.90 30.63 1.83
C ASP A 526 -3.22 29.71 0.62
N ALA A 527 -3.73 28.50 0.85
CA ALA A 527 -4.20 27.63 -0.23
C ALA A 527 -5.43 28.23 -0.93
N VAL A 528 -6.40 28.74 -0.16
CA VAL A 528 -7.59 29.44 -0.67
C VAL A 528 -7.18 30.67 -1.48
N ARG A 529 -6.23 31.47 -0.98
CA ARG A 529 -5.68 32.62 -1.72
C ARG A 529 -5.14 32.21 -3.09
N ILE A 530 -4.37 31.12 -3.18
CA ILE A 530 -3.82 30.64 -4.45
C ILE A 530 -4.94 30.16 -5.38
N LEU A 531 -5.91 29.40 -4.87
CA LEU A 531 -7.04 28.91 -5.66
C LEU A 531 -7.85 30.07 -6.24
N ASP A 532 -8.20 31.06 -5.42
CA ASP A 532 -8.95 32.24 -5.85
C ASP A 532 -8.18 33.13 -6.84
N GLU A 533 -6.85 33.21 -6.71
CA GLU A 533 -6.01 34.00 -7.61
C GLU A 533 -5.80 33.32 -8.98
N LYS A 534 -5.78 31.98 -9.02
CA LYS A 534 -5.33 31.22 -10.20
C LYS A 534 -6.44 30.51 -10.98
N LEU A 535 -7.59 30.23 -10.38
CA LEU A 535 -8.70 29.55 -11.05
C LEU A 535 -9.59 30.55 -11.80
N THR A 536 -10.11 30.15 -12.96
CA THR A 536 -11.26 30.86 -13.56
C THR A 536 -12.53 30.54 -12.79
N GLU A 537 -13.58 31.34 -12.95
CA GLU A 537 -14.87 31.10 -12.28
C GLU A 537 -15.46 29.73 -12.63
N GLU A 538 -15.33 29.28 -13.89
CA GLU A 538 -15.78 27.94 -14.31
C GLU A 538 -14.99 26.83 -13.62
N GLN A 539 -13.68 27.00 -13.48
CA GLN A 539 -12.83 26.04 -12.77
C GLN A 539 -13.14 26.02 -11.28
N LYS A 540 -13.36 27.19 -10.67
CA LYS A 540 -13.69 27.33 -9.25
C LYS A 540 -14.95 26.57 -8.87
N VAL A 541 -16.03 26.70 -9.65
CA VAL A 541 -17.28 25.95 -9.45
C VAL A 541 -17.03 24.44 -9.48
N GLN A 542 -16.25 23.96 -10.44
CA GLN A 542 -15.93 22.53 -10.54
C GLN A 542 -15.07 22.06 -9.38
N VAL A 543 -14.02 22.80 -9.02
CA VAL A 543 -13.11 22.45 -7.92
C VAL A 543 -13.86 22.40 -6.58
N GLN A 544 -14.76 23.35 -6.30
CA GLN A 544 -15.60 23.35 -5.10
C GLN A 544 -16.56 22.15 -5.06
N ALA A 545 -17.08 21.73 -6.22
CA ALA A 545 -17.99 20.58 -6.31
C ALA A 545 -17.26 19.24 -6.11
N MET A 546 -16.06 19.11 -6.68
CA MET A 546 -15.29 17.85 -6.73
C MET A 546 -14.67 17.43 -5.39
N GLY A 547 -14.50 18.37 -4.46
CA GLY A 547 -13.67 18.15 -3.27
C GLY A 547 -12.18 18.30 -3.58
N VAL A 548 -11.42 18.76 -2.59
CA VAL A 548 -9.99 19.07 -2.71
C VAL A 548 -9.18 18.18 -1.77
N PRO A 549 -8.64 17.05 -2.27
CA PRO A 549 -7.76 16.18 -1.50
C PRO A 549 -6.51 16.93 -1.02
N VAL A 550 -6.18 16.77 0.26
CA VAL A 550 -4.99 17.34 0.90
C VAL A 550 -4.08 16.23 1.38
N LEU A 551 -2.82 16.26 0.92
CA LEU A 551 -1.75 15.36 1.36
C LEU A 551 -0.74 16.18 2.16
N LEU A 552 -0.77 16.11 3.49
CA LEU A 552 0.26 16.72 4.33
C LEU A 552 1.30 15.67 4.68
N CYS A 553 2.49 15.80 4.10
CA CYS A 553 3.61 14.90 4.40
C CYS A 553 4.68 15.67 5.16
N SER A 554 5.04 15.19 6.36
CA SER A 554 6.23 15.70 7.05
C SER A 554 7.45 14.93 6.59
N THR A 555 8.49 15.65 6.18
CA THR A 555 9.77 15.07 5.76
C THR A 555 10.69 14.92 6.98
N ALA A 556 11.77 15.70 7.07
CA ALA A 556 12.70 15.67 8.19
C ALA A 556 12.27 16.60 9.35
N GLY A 557 12.92 16.45 10.51
CA GLY A 557 12.75 17.32 11.68
C GLY A 557 11.70 16.83 12.68
N VAL A 558 10.64 16.15 12.23
CA VAL A 558 9.66 15.51 13.14
C VAL A 558 9.96 14.02 13.35
N ARG A 559 10.93 13.46 12.61
CA ARG A 559 11.31 12.04 12.67
C ARG A 559 11.87 11.64 14.04
N ASP A 560 12.60 12.55 14.68
CA ASP A 560 13.38 12.29 15.89
C ASP A 560 12.60 12.55 17.20
N PHE A 561 11.29 12.80 17.13
CA PHE A 561 10.43 12.79 18.32
C PHE A 561 10.01 11.36 18.64
N HIS A 562 10.43 10.88 19.80
CA HIS A 562 10.02 9.60 20.36
C HIS A 562 8.66 9.72 21.08
N ASP A 563 8.12 8.60 21.56
CA ASP A 563 6.80 8.50 22.20
C ASP A 563 5.62 8.86 21.28
N TRP A 564 4.56 9.48 21.84
CA TRP A 564 3.26 9.67 21.20
C TRP A 564 3.09 11.02 20.49
N TYR A 565 4.03 11.97 20.65
CA TYR A 565 3.83 13.37 20.27
C TYR A 565 3.55 13.55 18.78
N ARG A 566 4.36 12.91 17.92
CA ARG A 566 4.20 12.98 16.47
C ARG A 566 2.89 12.36 16.02
N GLU A 567 2.55 11.20 16.56
CA GLU A 567 1.33 10.49 16.16
C GLU A 567 0.09 11.31 16.53
N ALA A 568 0.01 11.80 17.76
CA ALA A 568 -1.09 12.65 18.21
C ALA A 568 -1.19 13.96 17.40
N LEU A 569 -0.05 14.61 17.12
CA LEU A 569 -0.05 15.79 16.25
C LEU A 569 -0.66 15.47 14.88
N PHE A 570 -0.32 14.33 14.26
CA PHE A 570 -0.90 13.96 12.97
C PHE A 570 -2.38 13.60 13.04
N VAL A 571 -2.87 13.06 14.14
CA VAL A 571 -4.33 12.90 14.37
C VAL A 571 -5.01 14.27 14.39
N ILE A 572 -4.45 15.22 15.14
CA ILE A 572 -4.95 16.61 15.22
C ILE A 572 -4.90 17.29 13.86
N LEU A 573 -3.78 17.20 13.13
CA LEU A 573 -3.62 17.82 11.80
C LEU A 573 -4.69 17.30 10.82
N ARG A 574 -4.96 15.99 10.81
CA ARG A 574 -6.02 15.41 9.98
C ARG A 574 -7.41 15.90 10.39
N PHE A 575 -7.68 15.97 11.68
CA PHE A 575 -8.92 16.53 12.19
C PHE A 575 -9.13 17.97 11.72
N LEU A 576 -8.10 18.81 11.83
CA LEU A 576 -8.15 20.22 11.39
C LEU A 576 -8.35 20.37 9.88
N ILE A 577 -7.66 19.58 9.06
CA ILE A 577 -7.84 19.58 7.60
C ILE A 577 -9.26 19.15 7.20
N ASN A 578 -9.84 18.19 7.91
CA ASN A 578 -11.18 17.68 7.65
C ASN A 578 -12.32 18.61 8.13
N HIS A 579 -11.99 19.71 8.81
CA HIS A 579 -12.96 20.72 9.26
C HIS A 579 -12.60 22.12 8.72
N PRO A 580 -12.58 22.32 7.39
CA PRO A 580 -12.27 23.62 6.80
C PRO A 580 -13.37 24.65 7.06
N LYS A 581 -13.04 25.94 6.93
CA LYS A 581 -13.98 27.04 7.07
C LYS A 581 -15.05 26.96 5.95
N PRO A 582 -16.35 26.88 6.28
CA PRO A 582 -17.38 26.74 5.25
C PRO A 582 -17.50 27.97 4.33
N GLY A 583 -17.01 29.14 4.75
CA GLY A 583 -17.17 30.42 4.05
C GLY A 583 -16.54 30.51 2.66
N HIS A 584 -15.50 29.72 2.37
CA HIS A 584 -14.82 29.76 1.05
C HIS A 584 -15.31 28.68 0.06
N GLY A 585 -16.13 27.72 0.50
CA GLY A 585 -16.70 26.67 -0.35
C GLY A 585 -15.74 25.59 -0.86
N TYR A 586 -14.41 25.77 -0.76
CA TYR A 586 -13.43 24.70 -1.00
C TYR A 586 -13.53 23.60 0.06
N LYS A 587 -13.90 22.40 -0.36
CA LYS A 587 -14.10 21.24 0.52
C LYS A 587 -12.78 20.48 0.66
N PHE A 588 -11.87 21.01 1.48
CA PHE A 588 -10.63 20.32 1.82
C PHE A 588 -10.91 19.07 2.66
N PHE A 589 -10.21 17.98 2.36
CA PHE A 589 -10.31 16.75 3.13
C PHE A 589 -9.04 15.90 2.99
N THR A 590 -8.81 15.04 3.98
CA THR A 590 -7.69 14.11 4.03
C THR A 590 -8.04 12.83 4.81
N ASN A 591 -7.12 11.87 4.80
CA ASN A 591 -7.23 10.62 5.55
C ASN A 591 -5.84 10.19 6.08
N PRO A 592 -5.77 9.13 6.92
CA PRO A 592 -4.50 8.66 7.50
C PRO A 592 -3.45 8.19 6.47
N GLU A 593 -3.85 7.78 5.27
CA GLU A 593 -2.90 7.34 4.24
C GLU A 593 -2.25 8.52 3.51
N TRP A 594 -2.99 9.63 3.36
CA TRP A 594 -2.58 10.82 2.62
C TRP A 594 -1.78 11.79 3.49
N THR A 595 -2.19 11.95 4.74
CA THR A 595 -1.54 12.84 5.70
C THR A 595 -0.81 12.04 6.77
N ARG A 596 0.51 11.90 6.58
CA ARG A 596 1.42 11.10 7.41
C ARG A 596 2.86 11.60 7.34
N PRO A 597 3.72 11.25 8.30
CA PRO A 597 5.17 11.36 8.11
C PRO A 597 5.63 10.48 6.95
N ILE A 598 6.63 10.95 6.20
CA ILE A 598 7.32 10.19 5.16
C ILE A 598 8.82 10.10 5.47
N THR A 599 9.43 8.95 5.20
CA THR A 599 10.87 8.76 5.43
C THR A 599 11.69 9.41 4.33
N GLY A 600 13.01 9.47 4.52
CA GLY A 600 13.91 10.02 3.52
C GLY A 600 13.94 9.16 2.25
N ALA A 601 13.83 7.83 2.39
CA ALA A 601 13.80 6.93 1.25
C ALA A 601 12.49 7.07 0.45
N GLU A 602 11.34 7.21 1.13
CA GLU A 602 10.06 7.49 0.46
C GLU A 602 10.07 8.82 -0.30
N GLU A 603 10.65 9.87 0.28
CA GLU A 603 10.85 11.17 -0.39
C GLU A 603 11.65 11.01 -1.69
N GLY A 604 12.66 10.13 -1.70
CA GLY A 604 13.45 9.80 -2.89
C GLY A 604 12.65 9.04 -3.95
N LEU A 605 11.87 8.03 -3.55
CA LEU A 605 11.00 7.30 -4.48
C LEU A 605 9.94 8.21 -5.11
N TYR A 606 9.38 9.15 -4.33
CA TYR A 606 8.47 10.15 -4.87
C TYR A 606 9.15 11.13 -5.84
N ALA A 607 10.36 11.59 -5.54
CA ALA A 607 11.13 12.40 -6.48
C ALA A 607 11.42 11.65 -7.79
N PHE A 608 11.72 10.35 -7.71
CA PHE A 608 11.92 9.47 -8.86
C PHE A 608 10.64 9.34 -9.71
N LEU A 609 9.48 9.12 -9.10
CA LEU A 609 8.20 9.06 -9.79
C LEU A 609 7.87 10.41 -10.47
N ALA A 610 8.07 11.52 -9.76
CA ALA A 610 7.82 12.86 -10.28
C ALA A 610 8.68 13.16 -11.52
N LEU A 611 9.99 12.91 -11.44
CA LEU A 611 10.91 13.14 -12.55
C LEU A 611 10.54 12.30 -13.77
N ASN A 612 10.30 11.00 -13.58
CA ASN A 612 10.02 10.10 -14.69
C ASN A 612 8.64 10.35 -15.32
N HIS A 613 7.63 10.72 -14.53
CA HIS A 613 6.33 11.14 -15.04
C HIS A 613 6.42 12.43 -15.85
N LEU A 614 7.00 13.49 -15.27
CA LEU A 614 7.11 14.79 -15.93
C LEU A 614 8.00 14.74 -17.19
N SER A 615 8.96 13.83 -17.24
CA SER A 615 9.81 13.58 -18.41
C SER A 615 9.15 12.72 -19.48
N GLY A 616 7.91 12.24 -19.26
CA GLY A 616 7.21 11.36 -20.20
C GLY A 616 7.81 9.96 -20.31
N ARG A 617 8.54 9.49 -19.28
CA ARG A 617 9.20 8.19 -19.22
C ARG A 617 8.47 7.16 -18.38
N LEU A 618 7.46 7.59 -17.61
CA LEU A 618 6.61 6.74 -16.79
C LEU A 618 5.22 6.59 -17.43
N GLY A 619 5.17 5.90 -18.58
CA GLY A 619 3.91 5.56 -19.27
C GLY A 619 3.45 4.13 -18.99
N GLU A 620 2.16 3.87 -19.23
CA GLU A 620 1.63 2.50 -19.26
C GLU A 620 2.23 1.71 -20.44
N ASP A 621 2.45 2.38 -21.57
CA ASP A 621 3.15 1.80 -22.71
C ASP A 621 4.67 1.74 -22.45
N PRO A 622 5.29 0.55 -22.50
CA PRO A 622 6.72 0.39 -22.29
C PRO A 622 7.53 1.03 -23.41
N ALA A 623 8.62 1.72 -23.06
CA ALA A 623 9.57 2.27 -24.03
C ALA A 623 10.19 1.17 -24.92
N ARG A 624 10.43 -0.01 -24.36
CA ARG A 624 10.96 -1.17 -25.09
C ARG A 624 10.41 -2.48 -24.55
N CYS A 625 10.18 -3.42 -25.46
CA CYS A 625 9.98 -4.83 -25.13
C CYS A 625 10.93 -5.67 -25.96
N TYR A 626 11.61 -6.61 -25.32
CA TYR A 626 12.50 -7.57 -25.96
C TYR A 626 12.20 -8.98 -25.45
N VAL A 627 12.75 -9.99 -26.12
CA VAL A 627 12.67 -11.39 -25.69
C VAL A 627 14.00 -11.73 -25.05
N ASP A 628 13.99 -12.18 -23.80
CA ASP A 628 15.20 -12.57 -23.08
C ASP A 628 15.76 -13.92 -23.55
N GLU A 629 16.87 -14.35 -22.94
CA GLU A 629 17.56 -15.60 -23.27
C GLU A 629 16.69 -16.87 -23.06
N TYR A 630 15.61 -16.77 -22.28
CA TYR A 630 14.66 -17.85 -22.02
C TYR A 630 13.42 -17.82 -22.92
N GLY A 631 13.36 -16.87 -23.86
CA GLY A 631 12.20 -16.72 -24.74
C GLY A 631 11.03 -15.95 -24.11
N MET A 632 11.23 -15.31 -22.95
CA MET A 632 10.18 -14.54 -22.26
C MET A 632 10.21 -13.07 -22.70
N LYS A 633 9.02 -12.51 -22.94
CA LYS A 633 8.88 -11.09 -23.31
C LYS A 633 9.06 -10.21 -22.08
N GLN A 634 10.15 -9.46 -22.03
CA GLN A 634 10.43 -8.45 -21.02
C GLN A 634 10.08 -7.08 -21.57
N CYS A 635 9.27 -6.31 -20.84
CA CYS A 635 8.92 -4.93 -21.18
C CYS A 635 9.43 -4.00 -20.09
N ARG A 636 10.16 -2.95 -20.48
CA ARG A 636 10.78 -1.99 -19.57
C ARG A 636 10.57 -0.56 -20.05
N ASN A 637 10.48 0.35 -19.10
CA ASN A 637 10.58 1.79 -19.35
C ASN A 637 12.04 2.23 -19.28
N ASP A 638 12.41 3.19 -20.12
CA ASP A 638 13.74 3.82 -20.10
C ASP A 638 13.74 4.95 -19.07
N LEU A 639 13.65 4.54 -17.80
CA LEU A 639 13.58 5.44 -16.65
C LEU A 639 14.95 6.13 -16.41
N VAL A 640 14.88 7.36 -15.91
CA VAL A 640 16.04 8.17 -15.50
C VAL A 640 16.19 8.15 -13.99
N GLY A 641 17.44 8.14 -13.52
CA GLY A 641 17.72 8.27 -12.10
C GLY A 641 17.75 9.71 -11.63
N VAL A 642 17.53 9.90 -10.34
CA VAL A 642 17.51 11.20 -9.67
C VAL A 642 18.52 11.22 -8.52
N VAL A 643 19.24 12.33 -8.39
CA VAL A 643 19.98 12.69 -7.18
C VAL A 643 19.40 13.97 -6.64
N GLU A 644 18.70 13.90 -5.52
CA GLU A 644 18.10 15.07 -4.87
C GLU A 644 18.85 15.41 -3.59
N VAL A 645 19.55 16.54 -3.57
CA VAL A 645 20.23 17.05 -2.37
C VAL A 645 19.34 18.10 -1.71
N GLY A 646 18.60 17.66 -0.70
CA GLY A 646 17.70 18.48 0.10
C GLY A 646 18.41 19.16 1.29
N GLY A 647 17.62 19.86 2.11
CA GLY A 647 18.14 20.52 3.31
C GLY A 647 18.60 19.55 4.40
N ALA A 648 17.85 18.47 4.60
CA ALA A 648 18.06 17.53 5.70
C ALA A 648 18.74 16.20 5.29
N SER A 649 18.59 15.79 4.04
CA SER A 649 19.14 14.53 3.51
C SER A 649 19.45 14.66 2.01
N THR A 650 20.18 13.68 1.48
CA THR A 650 20.35 13.45 0.04
C THR A 650 19.76 12.12 -0.35
N GLN A 651 18.99 12.10 -1.43
CA GLN A 651 18.37 10.92 -2.00
C GLN A 651 19.01 10.57 -3.32
N ILE A 652 19.27 9.28 -3.55
CA ILE A 652 19.72 8.76 -4.85
C ILE A 652 18.81 7.60 -5.19
N VAL A 653 18.07 7.74 -6.29
CA VAL A 653 17.17 6.69 -6.78
C VAL A 653 17.36 6.51 -8.27
N PHE A 654 17.71 5.30 -8.71
CA PHE A 654 17.90 4.99 -10.12
C PHE A 654 17.56 3.54 -10.46
N PRO A 655 17.24 3.23 -11.73
CA PRO A 655 16.91 1.87 -12.15
C PRO A 655 18.09 0.90 -11.97
N LEU A 656 17.81 -0.29 -11.44
CA LEU A 656 18.80 -1.35 -11.34
C LEU A 656 19.30 -1.71 -12.74
N GLN A 657 20.62 -1.81 -12.88
CA GLN A 657 21.26 -2.20 -14.13
C GLN A 657 21.06 -3.71 -14.39
N ASP A 658 20.63 -4.07 -15.60
CA ASP A 658 20.41 -5.46 -16.01
C ASP A 658 21.67 -6.32 -15.76
N GLY A 659 21.50 -7.49 -15.13
CA GLY A 659 22.60 -8.43 -14.84
C GLY A 659 23.45 -8.10 -13.60
N THR A 660 23.13 -7.05 -12.84
CA THR A 660 23.88 -6.69 -11.63
C THR A 660 23.62 -7.67 -10.49
N ALA A 661 24.68 -8.27 -9.95
CA ALA A 661 24.62 -9.05 -8.72
C ALA A 661 24.86 -8.14 -7.50
N LEU A 662 23.81 -7.86 -6.73
CA LEU A 662 23.91 -7.04 -5.53
C LEU A 662 24.53 -7.82 -4.36
N PRO A 663 25.32 -7.17 -3.47
CA PRO A 663 25.74 -7.77 -2.22
C PRO A 663 24.53 -8.25 -1.40
N SER A 664 24.65 -9.35 -0.67
CA SER A 664 23.52 -9.96 0.07
C SER A 664 22.94 -9.08 1.19
N SER A 665 23.67 -8.06 1.64
CA SER A 665 23.21 -7.07 2.62
C SER A 665 22.39 -5.94 1.98
N ILE A 666 22.30 -5.90 0.65
CA ILE A 666 21.64 -4.88 -0.15
C ILE A 666 20.51 -5.52 -0.96
N ARG A 667 19.43 -4.78 -1.19
CA ARG A 667 18.35 -5.23 -2.08
C ARG A 667 17.93 -4.13 -3.06
N ALA A 668 17.39 -4.55 -4.19
CA ALA A 668 16.60 -3.68 -5.04
C ALA A 668 15.24 -3.41 -4.38
N VAL A 669 14.71 -2.22 -4.60
CA VAL A 669 13.36 -1.84 -4.21
C VAL A 669 12.47 -1.97 -5.45
N ASN A 670 11.46 -2.82 -5.40
CA ASN A 670 10.54 -3.01 -6.50
C ASN A 670 9.30 -2.13 -6.29
N LEU A 671 9.05 -1.16 -7.19
CA LEU A 671 7.99 -0.17 -6.98
C LEU A 671 6.58 -0.77 -6.96
N GLN A 672 6.35 -1.88 -7.66
CA GLN A 672 5.07 -2.58 -7.65
C GLN A 672 4.85 -3.35 -6.34
N HIS A 673 5.86 -4.08 -5.88
CA HIS A 673 5.81 -4.85 -4.65
C HIS A 673 5.55 -3.96 -3.42
N GLU A 674 6.25 -2.82 -3.35
CA GLU A 674 6.11 -1.84 -2.28
C GLU A 674 4.91 -0.89 -2.49
N ARG A 675 4.08 -1.14 -3.52
CA ARG A 675 2.86 -0.39 -3.89
C ARG A 675 3.07 1.09 -4.24
N PHE A 676 4.28 1.53 -4.60
CA PHE A 676 4.53 2.88 -5.12
C PHE A 676 4.05 3.08 -6.57
N LEU A 677 3.96 2.00 -7.36
CA LEU A 677 3.50 2.02 -8.75
C LEU A 677 2.53 0.86 -9.03
N PRO A 678 1.41 1.06 -9.75
CA PRO A 678 0.49 -0.04 -10.07
C PRO A 678 1.12 -1.10 -10.98
N SER A 679 0.63 -2.34 -10.88
CA SER A 679 1.13 -3.50 -11.64
C SER A 679 0.97 -3.40 -13.17
N ARG A 680 0.08 -2.53 -13.67
CA ARG A 680 -0.08 -2.30 -15.11
C ARG A 680 1.10 -1.56 -15.76
N PHE A 681 1.93 -0.88 -14.97
CA PHE A 681 3.15 -0.27 -15.46
C PHE A 681 4.29 -1.32 -15.51
N PRO A 682 5.24 -1.19 -16.46
CA PRO A 682 6.41 -2.05 -16.52
C PRO A 682 7.16 -2.14 -15.17
N CYS A 683 7.67 -3.33 -14.86
CA CYS A 683 8.39 -3.61 -13.61
C CYS A 683 9.54 -2.61 -13.41
N ALA A 684 9.58 -1.97 -12.23
CA ALA A 684 10.56 -0.95 -11.90
C ALA A 684 11.34 -1.35 -10.64
N ASP A 685 12.48 -2.01 -10.86
CA ASP A 685 13.46 -2.30 -9.83
C ASP A 685 14.45 -1.15 -9.73
N VAL A 686 14.59 -0.57 -8.54
CA VAL A 686 15.45 0.59 -8.31
C VAL A 686 16.42 0.36 -7.17
N ILE A 687 17.58 1.01 -7.25
CA ILE A 687 18.39 1.30 -6.08
C ILE A 687 17.85 2.58 -5.46
N SER A 688 17.56 2.56 -4.16
CA SER A 688 16.98 3.68 -3.43
C SER A 688 17.69 3.90 -2.11
N VAL A 689 18.27 5.08 -1.92
CA VAL A 689 19.02 5.43 -0.70
C VAL A 689 18.69 6.85 -0.25
N SER A 690 18.76 7.08 1.06
CA SER A 690 18.63 8.41 1.66
C SER A 690 19.64 8.60 2.78
N PHE A 691 20.55 9.54 2.59
CA PHE A 691 21.64 9.85 3.52
C PHE A 691 21.38 11.17 4.24
N MET A 692 21.07 11.10 5.55
CA MET A 692 20.90 12.31 6.37
C MET A 692 22.18 13.14 6.43
N GLN A 693 23.35 12.52 6.49
CA GLN A 693 24.65 13.20 6.57
C GLN A 693 24.99 14.09 5.37
N LEU A 694 24.31 13.91 4.24
CA LEU A 694 24.59 14.63 2.99
C LEU A 694 23.63 15.79 2.71
N GLY A 695 22.55 15.95 3.49
CA GLY A 695 21.70 17.13 3.39
C GLY A 695 22.48 18.42 3.63
N VAL A 696 22.11 19.54 3.01
CA VAL A 696 22.90 20.78 3.06
C VAL A 696 23.18 21.23 4.51
N ALA A 697 22.19 21.15 5.40
CA ALA A 697 22.36 21.53 6.81
C ALA A 697 23.20 20.49 7.57
N SER A 698 22.77 19.22 7.58
CA SER A 698 23.44 18.14 8.31
C SER A 698 24.89 17.95 7.88
N SER A 699 25.17 18.03 6.57
CA SER A 699 26.53 17.94 6.02
C SER A 699 27.41 19.10 6.46
N SER A 700 26.90 20.33 6.52
CA SER A 700 27.66 21.48 6.98
C SER A 700 28.01 21.34 8.46
N GLY A 701 27.04 20.92 9.30
CA GLY A 701 27.30 20.63 10.71
C GLY A 701 28.34 19.52 10.92
N LEU A 702 28.17 18.38 10.25
CA LEU A 702 29.08 17.23 10.39
C LEU A 702 30.49 17.56 9.87
N PHE A 703 30.57 18.27 8.74
CA PHE A 703 31.84 18.72 8.17
C PHE A 703 32.60 19.64 9.12
N PHE A 704 31.94 20.62 9.76
CA PHE A 704 32.60 21.47 10.76
C PHE A 704 33.08 20.67 11.96
N LYS A 705 32.28 19.72 12.43
CA LYS A 705 32.63 18.88 13.58
C LYS A 705 33.87 18.04 13.32
N GLU A 706 33.93 17.37 12.17
CA GLU A 706 35.06 16.54 11.76
C GLU A 706 36.30 17.37 11.46
N LEU A 707 36.18 18.33 10.53
CA LEU A 707 37.30 19.12 10.04
C LEU A 707 37.98 19.89 11.17
N CYS A 708 37.21 20.58 12.01
CA CYS A 708 37.77 21.37 13.10
C CYS A 708 38.22 20.51 14.29
N SER A 709 37.96 19.20 14.28
CA SER A 709 38.54 18.24 15.21
C SER A 709 39.85 17.64 14.71
N ASN A 710 40.17 17.80 13.42
CA ASN A 710 41.44 17.39 12.84
C ASN A 710 42.53 18.44 13.14
N ALA A 711 43.67 17.98 13.69
CA ALA A 711 44.81 18.82 14.03
C ALA A 711 45.46 19.49 12.82
N GLU A 712 45.34 18.92 11.61
CA GLU A 712 45.86 19.52 10.37
C GLU A 712 45.21 20.86 10.06
N PHE A 713 43.92 21.00 10.40
CA PHE A 713 43.12 22.19 10.13
C PHE A 713 42.94 23.07 11.36
N ARG A 714 43.52 22.71 12.51
CA ARG A 714 43.36 23.45 13.78
C ARG A 714 44.70 23.98 14.28
N HIS A 715 44.82 25.30 14.43
CA HIS A 715 45.98 25.94 15.05
C HIS A 715 45.56 27.04 16.03
N GLN A 716 46.03 26.96 17.28
CA GLN A 716 45.78 27.97 18.33
C GLN A 716 44.29 28.33 18.52
N GLY A 717 43.39 27.34 18.38
CA GLY A 717 41.94 27.54 18.50
C GLY A 717 41.27 28.17 17.28
N ILE A 718 41.99 28.32 16.16
CA ILE A 718 41.46 28.70 14.86
C ILE A 718 41.35 27.43 13.99
N CYS A 719 40.17 27.20 13.41
CA CYS A 719 39.92 26.17 12.41
C CYS A 719 39.99 26.78 11.00
N TYR A 720 40.84 26.23 10.15
CA TYR A 720 41.03 26.67 8.76
C TYR A 720 40.16 25.85 7.83
N ASN A 721 39.03 26.42 7.41
CA ASN A 721 38.07 25.72 6.57
C ASN A 721 38.34 25.99 5.07
N PRO A 722 38.68 24.96 4.27
CA PRO A 722 38.97 25.12 2.85
C PRO A 722 37.75 25.40 1.98
N CYS A 723 36.56 25.04 2.45
CA CYS A 723 35.31 25.20 1.71
C CYS A 723 34.64 26.57 1.92
N ILE A 724 35.24 27.47 2.71
CA ILE A 724 34.74 28.82 2.95
C ILE A 724 35.70 29.83 2.31
N PHE A 725 35.15 30.89 1.71
CA PHE A 725 35.93 31.93 1.02
C PHE A 725 36.97 32.63 1.91
N ARG A 726 38.05 33.08 1.29
CA ARG A 726 39.09 33.89 1.95
C ARG A 726 38.50 35.18 2.50
N GLY A 727 38.91 35.58 3.70
CA GLY A 727 38.41 36.80 4.34
C GLY A 727 37.13 36.63 5.15
N PHE A 728 36.42 35.51 5.00
CA PHE A 728 35.28 35.17 5.85
C PHE A 728 35.74 34.60 7.19
N ARG A 729 35.09 35.02 8.29
CA ARG A 729 35.37 34.56 9.65
C ARG A 729 34.08 34.45 10.44
N GLN A 730 33.93 33.37 11.20
CA GLN A 730 32.78 33.17 12.08
C GLN A 730 33.21 32.54 13.42
N ALA A 731 32.34 32.58 14.43
CA ALA A 731 32.54 31.82 15.66
C ALA A 731 32.58 30.31 15.37
N CYS A 732 33.36 29.56 16.14
CA CYS A 732 33.53 28.11 15.93
C CYS A 732 32.40 27.29 16.54
N SER A 733 31.28 27.23 15.82
CA SER A 733 30.17 26.32 16.11
C SER A 733 29.44 25.95 14.82
N ALA A 734 28.56 24.95 14.90
CA ALA A 734 27.65 24.56 13.82
C ALA A 734 26.31 25.32 13.86
N GLY A 735 26.25 26.46 14.55
CA GLY A 735 25.06 27.31 14.60
C GLY A 735 24.65 27.89 13.25
N ASP A 736 23.46 28.47 13.19
CA ASP A 736 22.99 29.18 12.01
C ASP A 736 23.74 30.48 11.80
N VAL A 737 24.28 30.64 10.59
CA VAL A 737 25.08 31.80 10.23
C VAL A 737 24.14 32.84 9.66
N GLU A 738 24.17 34.03 10.25
CA GLU A 738 23.46 35.20 9.76
C GLU A 738 24.48 36.29 9.37
N ILE A 739 24.23 36.95 8.25
CA ILE A 739 25.02 38.10 7.81
C ILE A 739 24.12 39.32 7.96
N LEU A 740 24.42 40.13 8.97
CA LEU A 740 23.69 41.36 9.24
C LEU A 740 23.89 42.36 8.09
N PRO A 741 22.99 43.34 7.91
CA PRO A 741 23.07 44.30 6.80
C PRO A 741 24.38 45.10 6.71
N ASP A 742 25.09 45.27 7.83
CA ASP A 742 26.39 45.95 7.92
C ASP A 742 27.58 45.05 7.51
N GLY A 743 27.31 43.78 7.21
CA GLY A 743 28.30 42.77 6.88
C GLY A 743 28.90 42.04 8.09
N THR A 744 28.37 42.26 9.30
CA THR A 744 28.78 41.49 10.49
C THR A 744 28.25 40.07 10.40
N ILE A 745 29.13 39.09 10.58
CA ILE A 745 28.80 37.66 10.56
C ILE A 745 28.54 37.20 12.00
N VAL A 746 27.33 36.71 12.24
CA VAL A 746 26.90 36.20 13.55
C VAL A 746 26.55 34.73 13.42
N VAL A 747 26.80 33.95 14.48
CA VAL A 747 26.44 32.54 14.55
C VAL A 747 25.48 32.36 15.72
N ASP A 748 24.32 31.76 15.45
CA ASP A 748 23.30 31.50 16.47
C ASP A 748 23.79 30.41 17.44
N GLU A 749 23.71 30.68 18.74
CA GLU A 749 24.15 29.77 19.80
C GLU A 749 22.99 28.89 20.34
N ASP A 750 21.76 29.14 19.90
CA ASP A 750 20.61 28.30 20.23
C ASP A 750 20.81 26.88 19.68
N VAL A 751 20.71 25.89 20.57
CA VAL A 751 20.83 24.47 20.23
C VAL A 751 19.89 24.07 19.09
N ARG A 752 18.71 24.69 18.98
CA ARG A 752 17.70 24.38 17.97
C ARG A 752 18.09 24.78 16.57
N LYS A 753 18.82 25.90 16.49
CA LYS A 753 19.35 26.48 15.25
C LYS A 753 20.79 26.04 15.02
N ASN A 754 21.11 24.83 15.47
CA ASN A 754 22.38 24.19 15.21
C ASN A 754 22.22 23.15 14.11
N LYS A 755 23.02 23.28 13.04
CA LYS A 755 23.00 22.39 11.88
C LYS A 755 23.35 20.94 12.23
N LEU A 756 24.06 20.71 13.34
CA LEU A 756 24.41 19.38 13.82
C LEU A 756 23.30 18.75 14.68
N LYS A 757 22.26 19.50 15.08
CA LYS A 757 21.19 18.98 15.96
C LYS A 757 20.49 17.74 15.42
N PRO A 758 20.11 17.62 14.13
CA PRO A 758 19.47 16.40 13.63
C PRO A 758 20.35 15.17 13.84
N VAL A 759 21.63 15.27 13.47
CA VAL A 759 22.59 14.16 13.61
C VAL A 759 22.87 13.87 15.08
N ALA A 760 23.04 14.90 15.91
CA ALA A 760 23.26 14.74 17.34
C ALA A 760 22.05 14.12 18.06
N THR A 761 20.83 14.47 17.65
CA THR A 761 19.60 13.89 18.21
C THR A 761 19.50 12.40 17.82
N SER A 762 19.80 12.08 16.56
CA SER A 762 19.86 10.70 16.09
C SER A 762 20.93 9.88 16.82
N CYS A 763 22.16 10.42 16.96
CA CYS A 763 23.26 9.82 17.72
C CYS A 763 23.13 10.09 19.22
N SER A 764 22.12 9.50 19.84
CA SER A 764 21.79 9.63 21.27
C SER A 764 21.62 8.27 21.92
N ALA A 765 22.08 8.11 23.16
CA ALA A 765 21.78 6.91 23.95
C ALA A 765 20.27 6.67 24.13
N ASN A 766 19.45 7.74 24.04
CA ASN A 766 18.00 7.65 24.10
C ASN A 766 17.35 7.15 22.81
N ASN A 767 18.07 7.13 21.68
CA ASN A 767 17.55 6.63 20.42
C ASN A 767 17.66 5.09 20.40
N PRO A 768 16.54 4.35 20.29
CA PRO A 768 16.56 2.89 20.22
C PRO A 768 17.43 2.37 19.06
N GLU A 769 17.49 3.07 17.93
CA GLU A 769 18.31 2.64 16.78
C GLU A 769 19.81 2.63 17.09
N ILE A 770 20.27 3.50 18.01
CA ILE A 770 21.67 3.52 18.44
C ILE A 770 21.89 2.51 19.56
N SER A 771 21.01 2.46 20.55
CA SER A 771 21.17 1.55 21.71
C SER A 771 20.95 0.07 21.36
N PHE A 772 20.17 -0.25 20.34
CA PHE A 772 19.90 -1.63 19.91
C PHE A 772 21.12 -2.32 19.27
N LYS A 773 22.05 -1.55 18.66
CA LYS A 773 23.26 -2.07 18.01
C LYS A 773 24.50 -1.38 18.54
N ALA A 774 25.35 -2.11 19.26
CA ALA A 774 26.65 -1.60 19.73
C ALA A 774 27.54 -1.02 18.60
N MET A 775 27.39 -1.53 17.37
CA MET A 775 28.09 -0.99 16.20
C MET A 775 27.63 0.43 15.83
N ASN A 776 26.35 0.74 15.99
CA ASN A 776 25.81 2.07 15.66
C ASN A 776 26.35 3.14 16.61
N GLU A 777 26.52 2.81 17.89
CA GLU A 777 27.17 3.69 18.87
C GLU A 777 28.62 3.99 18.47
N MET A 778 29.37 2.97 18.04
CA MET A 778 30.74 3.14 17.53
C MET A 778 30.76 4.04 16.30
N GLN A 779 29.87 3.82 15.32
CA GLN A 779 29.77 4.66 14.11
C GLN A 779 29.53 6.14 14.48
N CYS A 780 28.62 6.43 15.41
CA CYS A 780 28.40 7.81 15.89
C CYS A 780 29.65 8.42 16.53
N ARG A 781 30.38 7.66 17.38
CA ARG A 781 31.62 8.13 18.02
C ARG A 781 32.76 8.37 17.02
N GLU A 782 32.91 7.49 16.03
CA GLU A 782 33.91 7.68 14.97
C GLU A 782 33.63 8.95 14.17
N ASN A 783 32.35 9.26 13.95
CA ASN A 783 31.86 10.51 13.36
C ASN A 783 31.85 11.73 14.34
N LYS A 784 32.64 11.65 15.43
CA LYS A 784 32.81 12.67 16.50
C LYS A 784 31.53 13.08 17.24
N ILE A 785 30.45 12.31 17.16
CA ILE A 785 29.19 12.57 17.87
C ILE A 785 28.99 11.46 18.89
N ASP A 786 29.58 11.63 20.07
CA ASP A 786 29.53 10.62 21.13
C ASP A 786 28.14 10.55 21.79
N PRO A 787 27.38 9.45 21.63
CA PRO A 787 26.02 9.33 22.16
C PRO A 787 25.94 9.34 23.69
N THR A 788 27.07 9.16 24.39
CA THR A 788 27.14 9.19 25.86
C THR A 788 27.22 10.60 26.44
N LYS A 789 27.54 11.60 25.63
CA LYS A 789 27.64 13.00 26.04
C LYS A 789 26.29 13.71 25.97
N SER A 790 26.13 14.80 26.71
CA SER A 790 24.94 15.65 26.63
C SER A 790 24.74 16.23 25.22
N LEU A 791 23.54 16.73 24.90
CA LEU A 791 23.29 17.35 23.59
C LEU A 791 24.24 18.52 23.34
N ALA A 792 24.42 19.42 24.31
CA ALA A 792 25.33 20.56 24.19
C ALA A 792 26.78 20.14 23.91
N GLU A 793 27.27 19.11 24.61
CA GLU A 793 28.63 18.59 24.40
C GLU A 793 28.79 17.87 23.06
N ARG A 794 27.75 17.17 22.56
CA ARG A 794 27.74 16.60 21.21
C ARG A 794 27.83 17.69 20.14
N LEU A 795 27.18 18.84 20.35
CA LEU A 795 27.19 19.98 19.43
C LEU A 795 28.47 20.82 19.47
N ARG A 796 29.17 20.86 20.62
CA ARG A 796 30.35 21.71 20.84
C ARG A 796 31.60 21.20 20.12
N ILE A 797 32.43 22.10 19.59
CA ILE A 797 33.77 21.76 19.08
C ILE A 797 34.79 22.21 20.14
N ASP A 798 35.38 21.26 20.86
CA ASP A 798 36.31 21.55 21.95
C ASP A 798 37.61 22.21 21.45
N ASP A 799 38.09 23.20 22.20
CA ASP A 799 39.31 23.98 21.94
C ASP A 799 39.32 24.71 20.58
N CYS A 800 38.14 25.19 20.14
CA CYS A 800 37.98 25.98 18.92
C CYS A 800 37.15 27.24 19.20
N PHE A 801 37.64 28.39 18.75
CA PHE A 801 37.00 29.70 18.97
C PHE A 801 36.55 30.37 17.67
N GLN A 802 37.30 30.18 16.59
CA GLN A 802 37.01 30.84 15.31
C GLN A 802 37.21 29.88 14.13
N ILE A 803 36.33 29.96 13.13
CA ILE A 803 36.51 29.32 11.82
C ILE A 803 36.86 30.42 10.81
N VAL A 804 37.93 30.21 10.03
CA VAL A 804 38.38 31.12 8.98
C VAL A 804 38.42 30.39 7.64
N GLY A 805 37.90 31.04 6.60
CA GLY A 805 37.91 30.48 5.25
C GLY A 805 39.27 30.62 4.57
N THR A 806 39.76 29.55 3.94
CA THR A 806 41.00 29.57 3.15
C THR A 806 40.76 29.59 1.63
N GLY A 807 39.54 29.28 1.17
CA GLY A 807 39.15 29.29 -0.24
C GLY A 807 39.95 28.32 -1.12
N ASP A 808 40.39 27.19 -0.56
CA ASP A 808 41.17 26.17 -1.25
C ASP A 808 40.25 25.01 -1.70
N PHE A 809 39.85 25.04 -2.97
CA PHE A 809 38.88 24.08 -3.51
C PHE A 809 39.40 22.64 -3.54
N ASP A 810 40.68 22.43 -3.81
CA ASP A 810 41.24 21.08 -3.94
C ASP A 810 41.24 20.36 -2.59
N THR A 811 41.67 21.06 -1.53
CA THR A 811 41.58 20.54 -0.16
C THR A 811 40.12 20.41 0.29
N CYS A 812 39.24 21.34 -0.08
CA CYS A 812 37.81 21.23 0.19
C CYS A 812 37.22 19.95 -0.41
N GLN A 813 37.52 19.67 -1.68
CA GLN A 813 37.02 18.48 -2.38
C GLN A 813 37.55 17.18 -1.76
N ALA A 814 38.83 17.12 -1.40
CA ALA A 814 39.41 15.98 -0.69
C ALA A 814 38.73 15.73 0.66
N GLN A 815 38.47 16.78 1.44
CA GLN A 815 37.81 16.65 2.75
C GLN A 815 36.32 16.31 2.63
N VAL A 816 35.61 16.83 1.63
CA VAL A 816 34.22 16.42 1.37
C VAL A 816 34.15 14.94 0.98
N GLU A 817 35.09 14.47 0.16
CA GLU A 817 35.19 13.06 -0.23
C GLU A 817 35.39 12.16 1.01
N GLU A 818 36.42 12.45 1.82
CA GLU A 818 36.80 11.65 2.98
C GLU A 818 35.76 11.68 4.11
N LEU A 819 35.16 12.84 4.39
CA LEU A 819 34.32 13.02 5.57
C LEU A 819 32.83 12.75 5.33
N LEU A 820 32.36 12.90 4.08
CA LEU A 820 30.92 12.88 3.78
C LEU A 820 30.54 11.82 2.73
N VAL A 821 31.25 11.74 1.62
CA VAL A 821 30.87 10.93 0.45
C VAL A 821 31.27 9.46 0.61
N SER A 822 32.50 9.21 1.07
CA SER A 822 33.04 7.86 1.27
C SER A 822 33.75 7.70 2.63
N PRO A 823 33.12 8.07 3.75
CA PRO A 823 33.73 7.94 5.07
C PRO A 823 34.07 6.47 5.38
N ARG A 824 35.18 6.25 6.08
CA ARG A 824 35.62 4.91 6.48
C ARG A 824 34.58 4.23 7.38
N PHE A 825 33.93 5.01 8.24
CA PHE A 825 32.84 4.59 9.10
C PHE A 825 31.64 5.54 8.86
N PRO A 826 30.73 5.22 7.94
CA PRO A 826 29.53 6.03 7.71
C PRO A 826 28.60 6.01 8.93
N LEU A 827 27.67 6.98 9.01
CA LEU A 827 26.55 6.87 9.93
C LEU A 827 25.69 5.63 9.58
N PRO A 828 24.96 5.06 10.55
CA PRO A 828 24.15 3.86 10.33
C PRO A 828 23.17 4.02 9.16
N ALA A 829 23.04 2.99 8.31
CA ALA A 829 22.05 2.96 7.23
C ALA A 829 20.60 2.95 7.75
N ASN A 830 19.72 3.60 7.00
CA ASN A 830 18.27 3.42 7.13
C ASN A 830 17.88 2.06 6.52
N ILE A 831 17.44 1.11 7.35
CA ILE A 831 16.91 -0.18 6.89
C ILE A 831 15.38 -0.13 6.97
N GLU A 832 14.75 0.12 5.83
CA GLU A 832 13.29 0.20 5.68
C GLU A 832 12.85 -0.30 4.30
N ALA A 833 11.55 -0.54 4.12
CA ALA A 833 10.96 -1.07 2.88
C ALA A 833 11.24 -0.18 1.64
N ALA A 834 11.44 1.12 1.81
CA ALA A 834 11.79 2.03 0.72
C ALA A 834 13.31 2.17 0.46
N SER A 835 14.17 1.58 1.31
CA SER A 835 15.64 1.69 1.26
C SER A 835 16.31 0.39 0.82
N SER A 836 17.34 0.53 -0.02
CA SER A 836 18.20 -0.56 -0.48
C SER A 836 19.24 -1.00 0.56
N GLY A 837 19.50 -0.20 1.60
CA GLY A 837 20.39 -0.58 2.72
C GLY A 837 21.86 -0.15 2.60
N PHE A 838 22.23 0.70 1.65
CA PHE A 838 23.58 1.26 1.55
C PHE A 838 23.87 2.30 2.64
N GLU A 839 25.14 2.47 3.00
CA GLU A 839 25.58 3.43 4.03
C GLU A 839 26.34 4.65 3.48
N SER A 840 26.87 4.58 2.25
CA SER A 840 27.57 5.70 1.63
C SER A 840 27.44 5.74 0.11
N VAL A 841 27.66 6.91 -0.48
CA VAL A 841 27.64 7.12 -1.94
C VAL A 841 28.73 6.29 -2.62
N GLY A 842 29.90 6.20 -2.01
CA GLY A 842 31.00 5.37 -2.52
C GLY A 842 30.63 3.88 -2.63
N GLN A 843 29.80 3.34 -1.72
CA GLN A 843 29.30 1.97 -1.83
C GLN A 843 28.28 1.83 -2.98
N VAL A 844 27.39 2.81 -3.15
CA VAL A 844 26.32 2.79 -4.16
C VAL A 844 26.90 2.59 -5.56
N PHE A 845 27.82 3.48 -5.98
CA PHE A 845 28.37 3.41 -7.34
C PHE A 845 29.45 2.33 -7.50
N LYS A 846 30.04 1.84 -6.41
CA LYS A 846 30.97 0.71 -6.46
C LYS A 846 30.28 -0.63 -6.71
N PHE A 847 29.10 -0.84 -6.14
CA PHE A 847 28.42 -2.14 -6.16
C PHE A 847 27.13 -2.17 -6.98
N ALA A 848 26.59 -1.02 -7.37
CA ALA A 848 25.34 -0.93 -8.10
C ALA A 848 25.30 0.24 -9.09
N SER A 849 26.43 0.53 -9.77
CA SER A 849 26.46 1.55 -10.84
C SER A 849 25.44 1.26 -11.95
N THR A 850 24.94 2.30 -12.62
CA THR A 850 23.91 2.19 -13.67
C THR A 850 24.28 2.98 -14.93
N ALA A 851 23.79 2.52 -16.09
CA ALA A 851 23.93 3.22 -17.36
C ALA A 851 22.78 4.20 -17.65
N SER A 852 21.70 4.17 -16.87
CA SER A 852 20.57 5.09 -17.03
C SER A 852 21.01 6.56 -16.89
N PRO A 853 20.40 7.50 -17.63
CA PRO A 853 20.67 8.92 -17.45
C PRO A 853 20.38 9.37 -16.00
N MET A 854 21.17 10.32 -15.49
CA MET A 854 21.02 10.86 -14.15
C MET A 854 20.65 12.36 -14.19
N VAL A 855 19.70 12.75 -13.37
CA VAL A 855 19.31 14.17 -13.19
C VAL A 855 19.59 14.58 -11.75
N ILE A 856 20.38 15.62 -11.58
CA ILE A 856 20.70 16.21 -10.28
C ILE A 856 19.71 17.35 -10.00
N THR A 857 19.01 17.24 -8.88
CA THR A 857 18.01 18.20 -8.40
C THR A 857 18.41 18.75 -7.02
N GLY A 858 17.64 19.73 -6.54
CA GLY A 858 17.89 20.41 -5.27
C GLY A 858 18.41 21.84 -5.47
N GLY A 859 17.91 22.76 -4.65
CA GLY A 859 18.20 24.19 -4.79
C GLY A 859 19.68 24.53 -4.72
N ALA A 860 20.43 23.87 -3.82
CA ALA A 860 21.86 24.09 -3.66
C ALA A 860 22.69 23.54 -4.82
N MET A 861 22.33 22.37 -5.36
CA MET A 861 22.99 21.78 -6.53
C MET A 861 22.76 22.63 -7.79
N TYR A 862 21.52 23.08 -8.01
CA TYR A 862 21.21 23.97 -9.12
C TYR A 862 21.89 25.34 -8.96
N ALA A 863 21.92 25.91 -7.75
CA ALA A 863 22.59 27.17 -7.47
C ALA A 863 24.10 27.11 -7.77
N SER A 864 24.74 25.99 -7.43
CA SER A 864 26.16 25.74 -7.68
C SER A 864 26.51 25.92 -9.17
N ILE A 865 25.77 25.27 -10.06
CA ILE A 865 25.99 25.38 -11.51
C ILE A 865 25.53 26.73 -12.06
N SER A 866 24.31 27.16 -11.74
CA SER A 866 23.74 28.38 -12.32
C SER A 866 24.48 29.67 -11.92
N THR A 867 25.05 29.70 -10.72
CA THR A 867 25.89 30.83 -10.26
C THR A 867 27.17 30.90 -11.09
N MET A 868 27.87 29.79 -11.28
CA MET A 868 29.07 29.74 -12.12
C MET A 868 28.76 30.06 -13.59
N GLN A 869 27.61 29.63 -14.12
CA GLN A 869 27.14 30.01 -15.46
C GLN A 869 26.83 31.50 -15.58
N GLY A 870 26.14 32.08 -14.58
CA GLY A 870 25.81 33.50 -14.54
C GLY A 870 27.05 34.41 -14.46
N LEU A 871 28.14 33.89 -13.87
CA LEU A 871 29.44 34.55 -13.78
C LEU A 871 30.34 34.25 -15.00
N GLY A 872 29.88 33.47 -15.97
CA GLY A 872 30.64 33.09 -17.17
C GLY A 872 31.82 32.15 -16.91
N LEU A 873 31.85 31.47 -15.76
CA LEU A 873 32.88 30.46 -15.43
C LEU A 873 32.56 29.08 -16.01
N LEU A 874 31.28 28.78 -16.24
CA LEU A 874 30.81 27.55 -16.89
C LEU A 874 29.99 27.86 -18.16
N PRO A 875 30.03 26.98 -19.18
CA PRO A 875 29.17 27.09 -20.35
C PRO A 875 27.68 27.00 -19.98
N LYS A 876 26.82 27.69 -20.74
CA LYS A 876 25.36 27.66 -20.53
C LYS A 876 24.76 26.26 -20.77
N ASP A 877 25.40 25.47 -21.61
CA ASP A 877 25.05 24.11 -22.02
C ASP A 877 25.96 23.06 -21.35
N PHE A 878 26.55 23.37 -20.20
CA PHE A 878 27.45 22.49 -19.46
C PHE A 878 26.87 21.07 -19.26
N PRO A 879 27.52 20.02 -19.80
CA PRO A 879 26.97 18.66 -19.82
C PRO A 879 27.42 17.79 -18.64
N GLY A 880 28.15 18.34 -17.67
CA GLY A 880 28.72 17.58 -16.55
C GLY A 880 30.19 17.19 -16.68
N ASP A 881 30.96 17.87 -17.54
CA ASP A 881 32.40 17.64 -17.69
C ASP A 881 33.18 17.96 -16.40
N LEU A 882 33.96 16.99 -15.90
CA LEU A 882 34.66 17.09 -14.62
C LEU A 882 35.78 18.14 -14.62
N GLU A 883 36.58 18.21 -15.69
CA GLU A 883 37.73 19.13 -15.74
C GLU A 883 37.26 20.58 -15.79
N GLN A 884 36.23 20.86 -16.58
CA GLN A 884 35.59 22.18 -16.65
C GLN A 884 35.00 22.58 -15.29
N LEU A 885 34.29 21.67 -14.63
CA LEU A 885 33.70 21.94 -13.32
C LEU A 885 34.78 22.27 -12.28
N ILE A 886 35.85 21.48 -12.19
CA ILE A 886 36.94 21.71 -11.24
C ILE A 886 37.65 23.05 -11.53
N ALA A 887 37.93 23.36 -12.79
CA ALA A 887 38.59 24.63 -13.16
C ALA A 887 37.75 25.86 -12.79
N ALA A 888 36.44 25.83 -13.08
CA ALA A 888 35.51 26.89 -12.70
C ALA A 888 35.41 27.01 -11.17
N SER A 889 35.35 25.88 -10.47
CA SER A 889 35.21 25.81 -9.01
C SER A 889 36.43 26.36 -8.28
N ARG A 890 37.66 26.03 -8.73
CA ARG A 890 38.90 26.62 -8.19
C ARG A 890 38.89 28.14 -8.29
N THR A 891 38.47 28.65 -9.45
CA THR A 891 38.39 30.10 -9.68
C THR A 891 37.37 30.74 -8.73
N TYR A 892 36.16 30.21 -8.68
CA TYR A 892 35.08 30.71 -7.82
C TYR A 892 35.44 30.68 -6.33
N CYS A 893 35.90 29.53 -5.83
CA CYS A 893 36.15 29.33 -4.39
C CYS A 893 37.39 30.06 -3.88
N SER A 894 38.34 30.36 -4.76
CA SER A 894 39.50 31.17 -4.42
C SER A 894 39.17 32.65 -4.21
N SER A 895 37.98 33.12 -4.57
CA SER A 895 37.60 34.53 -4.45
C SER A 895 37.63 35.03 -2.99
N PRO A 896 38.20 36.23 -2.74
CA PRO A 896 38.11 36.85 -1.43
C PRO A 896 36.74 37.49 -1.20
N VAL A 897 36.31 37.48 0.06
CA VAL A 897 35.17 38.27 0.54
C VAL A 897 35.68 39.60 1.07
N VAL A 898 35.03 40.68 0.63
CA VAL A 898 35.34 42.06 1.03
C VAL A 898 34.04 42.77 1.42
N ASN A 899 34.11 43.70 2.38
CA ASN A 899 32.98 44.57 2.70
C ASN A 899 33.00 45.80 1.78
N SER A 900 31.99 45.94 0.92
CA SER A 900 31.90 47.02 -0.07
C SER A 900 31.14 48.26 0.42
N GLY A 901 30.68 48.28 1.69
CA GLY A 901 29.84 49.34 2.25
C GLY A 901 28.33 49.07 2.14
N ASP A 902 27.89 48.38 1.08
CA ASP A 902 26.51 47.90 0.89
C ASP A 902 26.32 46.44 1.41
N GLY A 903 27.30 45.94 2.17
CA GLY A 903 27.37 44.59 2.74
C GLY A 903 28.57 43.79 2.23
N LEU A 904 28.61 42.50 2.59
CA LEU A 904 29.67 41.59 2.14
C LEU A 904 29.45 41.12 0.70
N VAL A 905 30.52 41.15 -0.10
CA VAL A 905 30.54 40.67 -1.48
C VAL A 905 31.69 39.68 -1.71
N ILE A 906 31.45 38.69 -2.56
CA ILE A 906 32.45 37.77 -3.10
C ILE A 906 33.03 38.42 -4.35
N GLN A 907 34.33 38.72 -4.34
CA GLN A 907 35.00 39.42 -5.43
C GLN A 907 35.62 38.43 -6.42
N LEU A 908 35.08 38.37 -7.63
CA LEU A 908 35.62 37.56 -8.72
C LEU A 908 36.48 38.41 -9.67
N PRO A 909 37.33 37.81 -10.51
CA PRO A 909 38.17 38.55 -11.45
C PRO A 909 37.41 39.55 -12.34
N ASN A 910 36.17 39.21 -12.72
CA ASN A 910 35.38 39.98 -13.71
C ASN A 910 33.97 40.34 -13.24
N ALA A 911 33.61 40.06 -11.98
CA ALA A 911 32.24 40.27 -11.45
C ALA A 911 32.23 40.30 -9.92
N GLU A 912 31.12 40.72 -9.34
CA GLU A 912 30.89 40.67 -7.89
C GLU A 912 29.58 39.95 -7.62
N GLN A 913 29.53 39.17 -6.55
CA GLN A 913 28.32 38.48 -6.08
C GLN A 913 28.06 38.83 -4.62
N LYS A 914 26.81 39.15 -4.27
CA LYS A 914 26.44 39.37 -2.87
C LYS A 914 26.64 38.10 -2.03
N LEU A 915 27.29 38.24 -0.88
CA LEU A 915 27.41 37.17 0.10
C LEU A 915 26.14 37.12 0.98
N THR A 916 25.68 35.92 1.25
CA THR A 916 24.47 35.63 2.03
C THR A 916 24.69 34.42 2.94
N SER A 917 23.81 34.23 3.91
CA SER A 917 23.78 33.02 4.75
C SER A 917 23.57 31.72 3.97
N MET A 918 23.17 31.78 2.71
CA MET A 918 22.88 30.61 1.86
C MET A 918 23.99 30.27 0.87
N ASN A 919 25.00 31.13 0.67
CA ASN A 919 26.06 30.90 -0.31
C ASN A 919 27.49 31.01 0.24
N TYR A 920 27.69 31.36 1.52
CA TYR A 920 29.03 31.48 2.11
C TYR A 920 29.82 30.17 2.14
N ASP A 921 29.15 29.02 2.23
CA ASP A 921 29.72 27.67 2.18
C ASP A 921 29.34 26.90 0.90
N LEU A 922 28.94 27.61 -0.17
CA LEU A 922 28.50 27.00 -1.44
C LEU A 922 29.57 26.08 -2.04
N CYS A 923 30.85 26.38 -1.84
CA CYS A 923 31.97 25.58 -2.31
C CYS A 923 31.97 24.15 -1.77
N LYS A 924 31.42 23.88 -0.59
CA LYS A 924 31.20 22.52 -0.07
C LYS A 924 30.24 21.73 -0.98
N THR A 925 29.16 22.36 -1.42
CA THR A 925 28.16 21.72 -2.30
C THR A 925 28.70 21.56 -3.73
N ILE A 926 29.54 22.50 -4.19
CA ILE A 926 30.27 22.36 -5.45
C ILE A 926 31.24 21.16 -5.37
N ALA A 927 31.99 21.03 -4.27
CA ALA A 927 32.86 19.88 -4.01
C ALA A 927 32.09 18.55 -3.94
N LEU A 928 30.90 18.55 -3.32
CA LEU A 928 29.99 17.39 -3.34
C LEU A 928 29.56 17.03 -4.77
N THR A 929 29.27 18.04 -5.61
CA THR A 929 28.92 17.83 -7.03
C THR A 929 30.07 17.17 -7.80
N VAL A 930 31.30 17.66 -7.63
CA VAL A 930 32.50 17.05 -8.23
C VAL A 930 32.65 15.60 -7.79
N SER A 931 32.54 15.34 -6.48
CA SER A 931 32.69 13.99 -5.91
C SER A 931 31.62 13.03 -6.43
N LEU A 932 30.34 13.46 -6.49
CA LEU A 932 29.26 12.66 -7.07
C LEU A 932 29.53 12.26 -8.52
N ILE A 933 29.98 13.20 -9.36
CA ILE A 933 30.29 12.90 -10.77
C ILE A 933 31.50 11.98 -10.88
N GLN A 934 32.53 12.16 -10.04
CA GLN A 934 33.69 11.26 -10.01
C GLN A 934 33.28 9.81 -9.68
N HIS A 935 32.40 9.59 -8.70
CA HIS A 935 31.89 8.25 -8.37
C HIS A 935 31.03 7.66 -9.50
N MET A 936 30.20 8.48 -10.16
CA MET A 936 29.43 8.04 -11.33
C MET A 936 30.31 7.65 -12.52
N GLU A 937 31.41 8.38 -12.75
CA GLU A 937 32.36 8.14 -13.86
C GLU A 937 33.30 6.95 -13.57
N ALA A 938 33.56 6.67 -12.29
CA ALA A 938 34.42 5.56 -11.84
C ALA A 938 33.70 4.22 -11.71
N GLY A 939 32.37 4.21 -11.69
CA GLY A 939 31.55 2.99 -11.64
C GLY A 939 31.75 2.10 -12.88
N GLU A 940 31.43 0.81 -12.75
CA GLU A 940 31.50 -0.15 -13.87
C GLU A 940 30.60 0.28 -15.03
N HIS A 941 29.40 0.77 -14.70
CA HIS A 941 28.45 1.35 -15.62
C HIS A 941 28.35 2.86 -15.41
N LYS A 942 28.41 3.62 -16.51
CA LYS A 942 28.39 5.09 -16.48
C LYS A 942 27.05 5.61 -16.96
N PRO A 943 26.43 6.60 -16.29
CA PRO A 943 25.23 7.25 -16.79
C PRO A 943 25.41 7.77 -18.21
N SER A 944 24.45 7.48 -19.10
CA SER A 944 24.55 7.93 -20.50
C SER A 944 24.58 9.46 -20.67
N SER A 945 24.08 10.20 -19.69
CA SER A 945 24.16 11.66 -19.59
C SER A 945 23.86 12.12 -18.16
N ILE A 946 24.41 13.27 -17.77
CA ILE A 946 24.12 13.95 -16.50
C ILE A 946 23.54 15.34 -16.80
N SER A 947 22.50 15.75 -16.07
CA SER A 947 21.93 17.10 -16.21
C SER A 947 21.44 17.67 -14.89
N TRP A 948 21.25 18.99 -14.83
CA TRP A 948 20.72 19.70 -13.66
C TRP A 948 19.36 20.29 -13.97
N GLN A 949 18.36 19.98 -13.15
CA GLN A 949 17.00 20.46 -13.36
C GLN A 949 16.35 20.86 -12.03
N LYS A 950 15.50 21.88 -12.09
CA LYS A 950 14.67 22.33 -10.96
C LYS A 950 13.18 22.19 -11.26
N SER A 951 12.80 22.41 -12.50
CA SER A 951 11.42 22.33 -12.96
C SER A 951 11.37 21.68 -14.33
N VAL A 952 10.23 21.09 -14.66
CA VAL A 952 9.97 20.54 -15.99
C VAL A 952 9.01 21.46 -16.72
N VAL A 953 9.39 21.82 -17.94
CA VAL A 953 8.57 22.60 -18.86
C VAL A 953 7.81 21.62 -19.74
N GLY A 954 6.50 21.80 -19.88
CA GLY A 954 5.66 20.97 -20.73
C GLY A 954 5.97 21.15 -22.22
N PRO A 955 5.46 20.27 -23.09
CA PRO A 955 5.62 20.38 -24.55
C PRO A 955 5.08 21.70 -25.14
N ASP A 956 4.18 22.37 -24.44
CA ASP A 956 3.61 23.67 -24.77
C ASP A 956 4.49 24.86 -24.36
N GLY A 957 5.68 24.60 -23.81
CA GLY A 957 6.64 25.61 -23.37
C GLY A 957 6.30 26.25 -22.03
N LYS A 958 5.29 25.77 -21.30
CA LYS A 958 4.89 26.32 -19.99
C LYS A 958 5.43 25.49 -18.82
N PRO A 959 5.76 26.10 -17.66
CA PRO A 959 6.11 25.35 -16.46
C PRO A 959 4.98 24.39 -16.08
N ARG A 960 5.27 23.09 -16.01
CA ARG A 960 4.28 22.07 -15.66
C ARG A 960 4.25 21.84 -14.16
N ALA A 961 5.40 21.51 -13.57
CA ALA A 961 5.59 21.41 -12.14
C ALA A 961 7.08 21.52 -11.78
N ASP A 962 7.35 21.85 -10.52
CA ASP A 962 8.68 21.75 -9.94
C ASP A 962 9.04 20.27 -9.67
N LEU A 963 10.32 19.94 -9.80
CA LEU A 963 10.84 18.64 -9.40
C LEU A 963 10.94 18.56 -7.87
N GLY A 964 10.80 17.34 -7.35
CA GLY A 964 10.74 17.03 -5.93
C GLY A 964 9.67 15.96 -5.66
N TRP A 965 9.45 15.65 -4.39
CA TRP A 965 8.55 14.57 -3.98
C TRP A 965 7.05 14.88 -4.18
N HIS A 966 6.63 16.14 -4.32
CA HIS A 966 5.21 16.52 -4.26
C HIS A 966 4.35 15.83 -5.33
N VAL A 967 4.81 15.83 -6.59
CA VAL A 967 4.10 15.16 -7.70
C VAL A 967 4.11 13.64 -7.51
N GLY A 968 5.20 13.07 -7.00
CA GLY A 968 5.28 11.63 -6.69
C GLY A 968 4.28 11.20 -5.62
N ALA A 969 4.07 12.02 -4.59
CA ALA A 969 3.06 11.75 -3.56
C ALA A 969 1.63 11.75 -4.14
N ILE A 970 1.35 12.64 -5.11
CA ILE A 970 0.08 12.62 -5.85
C ILE A 970 0.00 11.32 -6.67
N LEU A 971 1.00 11.04 -7.51
CA LEU A 971 1.03 9.88 -8.41
C LEU A 971 0.85 8.55 -7.68
N HIS A 972 1.54 8.35 -6.56
CA HIS A 972 1.41 7.16 -5.73
C HIS A 972 -0.05 6.89 -5.30
N ARG A 973 -0.88 7.92 -5.17
CA ARG A 973 -2.30 7.74 -4.85
C ARG A 973 -3.17 7.66 -6.10
N VAL A 974 -3.02 8.60 -7.02
CA VAL A 974 -3.95 8.75 -8.15
C VAL A 974 -3.76 7.69 -9.24
N LEU A 975 -2.57 7.07 -9.34
CA LEU A 975 -2.33 6.01 -10.32
C LEU A 975 -3.06 4.70 -9.95
N PHE A 976 -3.40 4.47 -8.68
CA PHE A 976 -4.28 3.37 -8.27
C PHE A 976 -5.74 3.79 -8.47
N THR A 977 -6.20 3.77 -9.72
CA THR A 977 -7.44 4.42 -10.18
C THR A 977 -8.68 4.05 -9.39
N GLU A 978 -8.83 2.79 -8.99
CA GLU A 978 -10.00 2.31 -8.24
C GLU A 978 -9.92 2.62 -6.74
N GLU A 979 -8.72 2.59 -6.16
CA GLU A 979 -8.49 3.01 -4.77
C GLU A 979 -8.70 4.52 -4.62
N TRP A 980 -8.17 5.31 -5.57
CA TRP A 980 -8.43 6.73 -5.65
C TRP A 980 -9.91 7.03 -5.90
N GLY A 981 -10.56 6.29 -6.80
CA GLY A 981 -11.99 6.42 -7.08
C GLY A 981 -12.86 6.32 -5.82
N ARG A 982 -12.61 5.27 -5.03
CA ARG A 982 -13.28 5.05 -3.74
C ARG A 982 -12.96 6.14 -2.74
N THR A 983 -11.68 6.37 -2.46
CA THR A 983 -11.26 7.26 -1.37
C THR A 983 -11.55 8.74 -1.65
N ALA A 984 -11.36 9.21 -2.88
CA ALA A 984 -11.51 10.62 -3.24
C ALA A 984 -12.93 11.02 -3.68
N TYR A 985 -13.70 10.12 -4.30
CA TYR A 985 -15.00 10.46 -4.88
C TYR A 985 -16.19 9.76 -4.25
N GLU A 986 -16.06 8.49 -3.83
CA GLU A 986 -17.16 7.77 -3.16
C GLU A 986 -17.22 8.10 -1.67
N THR A 987 -16.09 7.97 -0.96
CA THR A 987 -15.95 8.38 0.45
C THR A 987 -15.84 9.90 0.53
N GLY A 988 -14.82 10.47 -0.11
CA GLY A 988 -14.64 11.90 -0.33
C GLY A 988 -14.72 12.77 0.93
N PHE A 989 -15.02 14.05 0.72
CA PHE A 989 -15.29 14.99 1.82
C PHE A 989 -16.63 14.73 2.51
N THR A 990 -17.54 13.98 1.88
CA THR A 990 -18.86 13.63 2.45
C THR A 990 -18.77 12.75 3.68
N TYR A 991 -17.66 12.01 3.85
CA TYR A 991 -17.36 11.28 5.08
C TYR A 991 -17.23 12.18 6.32
N ASN A 992 -16.88 13.45 6.14
CA ASN A 992 -16.66 14.41 7.23
C ASN A 992 -17.94 15.15 7.67
N MET A 993 -19.11 14.77 7.14
CA MET A 993 -20.39 15.45 7.39
C MET A 993 -21.14 14.93 8.62
#